data_AF-A0A2D9XDX7-F1
#
_entry.id   AF-A0A2D9XDX7-F1
#
_cell.length_a   1.000
_cell.length_b   1.000
_cell.length_c   1.000
_cell.angle_alpha   90.00
_cell.angle_beta   90.00
_cell.angle_gamma   90.00
#
_symmetry.space_group_name_H-M   'P 1'
#
loop_
_entity.id
_entity.type
_entity.pdbx_description
1 polymer ?
#
loop_
_entity_poly.entity_id
_entity_poly.type
_entity_poly.pdbx_seq_one_letter_code
_entity_poly.pdbx_strand_id
1 'polypeptide(L)'
;MILGNIDKNKSTAEPIIPIDFTPNDEKGSGITFKFRSIHFVLLIVSLVFGFSGWFVLTAKSVFVEVTPITAEIEIEGGINIRLGQRYLIRSGDYSLSLTNDGYHEMTTGLNVTEDQSQTHSYHMDRLPGVISIITEGLAGARAKIDGVDVGTTPISEIPVEYGNHRLEVTYERYLDFETSIDVEGRGVQQEFTAQLEPAWALISLATVPEGAEVMLDGEVIGETPLDAEILQGRRNIVLKLSGFKAWSDEFTVIAGDDLIIPSVTLEPAEGLVFIRSNPSEASLTVGGEFQGLTPIEVVLEPGQDHQLTLFKNGYLSNESSIRISPNEEKAITISLEPITADVDIITFPTDAELYVDGEYQGLANQTIQLMAASQQIEIRKEGFVPYSAEFTSRPGIDQVIRVNLKSLEQQRLEQIKPEITSAAGQDLKLFNPSAFTMGASRREAGRRPNENLREISLERPFYFGIKEVTNSEYRLFDSEHTSGIVAGTTLNNESQPVVQVSWTSAALFCNWLSQQEGLPAFYQTADGEITGFNAESIGYRLPSEAEWAWVARTDDSDRSLKYPWGDRLPPPEGSGNFADVTVSNYLGEVMFNYDDKYFATSPVGSFKPNYHDIYDLAGNVAEWVHDYYGAVGSIGIEIDPLGPELGQFHTIRGSSWSHGAITEMRLSFR
;
A
#
# COMPACT_ATOMS: atom_id res chain seq x y z
N MET A 1 63.18 13.01 55.91
CA MET A 1 63.47 12.33 57.21
C MET A 1 64.70 13.06 57.88
N ILE A 2 64.74 13.57 59.18
CA ILE A 2 65.77 14.50 59.87
C ILE A 2 65.75 14.66 61.50
N LEU A 3 66.61 15.47 62.25
CA LEU A 3 66.92 15.50 63.77
C LEU A 3 67.39 16.87 64.53
N GLY A 4 67.67 16.97 65.90
CA GLY A 4 68.12 18.20 66.74
C GLY A 4 68.62 18.09 68.29
N ASN A 5 69.06 19.16 69.08
CA ASN A 5 69.71 19.11 70.50
C ASN A 5 69.89 20.46 71.45
N ILE A 6 70.50 20.41 72.71
CA ILE A 6 71.28 21.38 73.68
C ILE A 6 70.86 22.03 75.13
N ASP A 7 71.66 22.92 75.85
CA ASP A 7 71.99 22.98 77.37
C ASP A 7 71.67 24.22 78.40
N LYS A 8 72.31 24.48 79.63
CA LYS A 8 71.84 25.27 80.90
C LYS A 8 72.89 25.94 81.98
N ASN A 9 72.51 26.72 83.09
CA ASN A 9 73.41 27.32 84.23
C ASN A 9 72.84 27.98 85.62
N LYS A 10 73.61 28.54 86.66
CA LYS A 10 73.17 29.07 88.08
C LYS A 10 74.11 30.00 89.05
N SER A 11 73.68 30.68 90.21
CA SER A 11 74.50 31.55 91.25
C SER A 11 74.02 31.77 92.81
N THR A 12 74.57 32.70 93.71
CA THR A 12 74.44 32.86 95.29
C THR A 12 74.73 34.27 96.08
N ALA A 13 74.51 34.49 97.46
CA ALA A 13 74.73 35.78 98.34
C ALA A 13 74.75 35.76 99.99
N GLU A 14 74.96 36.88 100.81
CA GLU A 14 75.34 36.99 102.34
C GLU A 14 74.92 38.25 103.34
N PRO A 15 75.17 38.34 104.73
CA PRO A 15 74.65 39.31 105.86
C PRO A 15 75.62 39.92 107.05
N ILE A 16 75.43 40.57 108.30
CA ILE A 16 74.55 41.56 109.17
C ILE A 16 75.12 41.96 110.67
N ILE A 17 74.73 43.04 111.48
CA ILE A 17 75.31 43.57 112.86
C ILE A 17 74.44 44.42 114.00
N PRO A 18 74.90 44.80 115.29
CA PRO A 18 74.21 45.47 116.54
C PRO A 18 74.89 46.76 117.30
N ILE A 19 74.72 47.43 118.55
CA ILE A 19 74.09 47.47 120.00
C ILE A 19 74.16 48.90 120.83
N ASP A 20 73.63 49.16 122.12
CA ASP A 20 73.63 50.50 122.97
C ASP A 20 73.39 50.56 124.61
N PHE A 21 73.28 51.74 125.38
CA PHE A 21 73.16 52.08 126.91
C PHE A 21 71.91 52.97 127.45
N THR A 22 71.89 53.75 128.60
CA THR A 22 70.70 54.22 129.48
C THR A 22 70.46 55.77 129.87
N PRO A 23 69.32 56.26 130.52
CA PRO A 23 68.74 57.68 130.50
C PRO A 23 68.26 58.46 131.83
N ASN A 24 67.59 59.67 131.77
CA ASN A 24 66.91 60.47 132.90
C ASN A 24 65.83 61.62 132.53
N ASP A 25 65.22 62.34 133.54
CA ASP A 25 64.00 63.26 133.65
C ASP A 25 63.99 64.82 133.33
N GLU A 26 62.81 65.48 133.04
CA GLU A 26 62.16 66.67 133.76
C GLU A 26 60.94 67.47 133.09
N LYS A 27 60.08 68.12 133.93
CA LYS A 27 59.17 69.34 133.79
C LYS A 27 58.03 69.53 132.73
N GLY A 28 56.86 70.08 133.16
CA GLY A 28 55.81 70.72 132.31
C GLY A 28 54.45 71.06 133.01
N SER A 29 53.62 71.98 132.48
CA SER A 29 52.31 72.41 133.06
C SER A 29 51.09 72.11 132.15
N GLY A 30 49.95 71.71 132.73
CA GLY A 30 48.78 71.19 131.98
C GLY A 30 47.59 72.14 131.76
N ILE A 31 46.92 72.01 130.61
CA ILE A 31 45.69 72.71 130.21
C ILE A 31 44.59 71.67 129.96
N THR A 32 43.36 71.92 130.41
CA THR A 32 42.22 70.98 130.24
C THR A 32 41.28 71.41 129.11
N PHE A 33 41.10 70.53 128.11
CA PHE A 33 40.28 70.79 126.92
C PHE A 33 38.86 70.25 127.09
N LYS A 34 37.82 71.03 126.75
CA LYS A 34 36.43 70.54 126.71
C LYS A 34 36.03 70.19 125.27
N PHE A 35 35.65 68.94 125.05
CA PHE A 35 35.13 68.48 123.77
C PHE A 35 33.90 69.32 123.34
N ARG A 36 33.92 69.79 122.10
CA ARG A 36 32.85 70.56 121.43
C ARG A 36 32.65 70.00 120.03
N SER A 37 31.46 70.16 119.45
CA SER A 37 31.02 69.55 118.18
C SER A 37 32.02 69.67 117.03
N ILE A 38 32.81 70.74 117.00
CA ILE A 38 33.90 70.97 116.03
C ILE A 38 34.94 69.84 115.97
N HIS A 39 35.13 69.06 117.05
CA HIS A 39 36.04 67.91 117.07
C HIS A 39 35.44 66.69 116.35
N PHE A 40 34.13 66.51 116.41
CA PHE A 40 33.43 65.47 115.65
C PHE A 40 33.42 65.81 114.15
N VAL A 41 33.24 67.10 113.83
CA VAL A 41 33.44 67.62 112.47
C VAL A 41 34.88 67.38 111.99
N LEU A 42 35.90 67.69 112.79
CA LEU A 42 37.30 67.43 112.43
C LEU A 42 37.62 65.94 112.26
N LEU A 43 37.02 65.05 113.05
CA LEU A 43 37.18 63.60 112.87
C LEU A 43 36.56 63.13 111.55
N ILE A 44 35.33 63.56 111.25
CA ILE A 44 34.65 63.24 109.98
C ILE A 44 35.44 63.80 108.80
N VAL A 45 35.89 65.06 108.88
CA VAL A 45 36.72 65.70 107.85
C VAL A 45 38.03 64.93 107.64
N SER A 46 38.68 64.46 108.71
CA SER A 46 39.91 63.66 108.60
C SER A 46 39.67 62.28 107.99
N LEU A 47 38.57 61.61 108.35
CA LEU A 47 38.15 60.33 107.73
C LEU A 47 37.79 60.50 106.25
N VAL A 48 37.09 61.58 105.90
CA VAL A 48 36.78 61.94 104.51
C VAL A 48 38.06 62.23 103.73
N PHE A 49 38.98 63.04 104.24
CA PHE A 49 40.27 63.27 103.58
C PHE A 49 41.12 62.00 103.44
N GLY A 50 41.12 61.12 104.45
CA GLY A 50 41.80 59.82 104.38
C GLY A 50 41.20 58.90 103.33
N PHE A 51 39.87 58.81 103.27
CA PHE A 51 39.16 57.99 102.29
C PHE A 51 39.27 58.55 100.87
N SER A 52 39.10 59.86 100.69
CA SER A 52 39.32 60.54 99.40
C SER A 52 40.77 60.41 98.93
N GLY A 53 41.75 60.54 99.83
CA GLY A 53 43.16 60.31 99.52
C GLY A 53 43.42 58.87 99.07
N TRP A 54 42.91 57.88 99.80
CA TRP A 54 43.01 56.46 99.42
C TRP A 54 42.32 56.15 98.08
N PHE A 55 41.14 56.73 97.82
CA PHE A 55 40.44 56.55 96.56
C PHE A 55 41.23 57.16 95.40
N VAL A 56 41.63 58.43 95.49
CA VAL A 56 42.38 59.13 94.42
C VAL A 56 43.76 58.51 94.17
N LEU A 57 44.41 57.94 95.20
CA LEU A 57 45.69 57.24 95.06
C LEU A 57 45.58 55.79 94.54
N THR A 58 44.37 55.20 94.49
CA THR A 58 44.18 53.80 94.02
C THR A 58 43.21 53.64 92.85
N ALA A 59 42.51 54.69 92.45
CA ALA A 59 41.70 54.73 91.23
C ALA A 59 42.57 54.83 89.97
N LYS A 60 42.00 54.37 88.86
CA LYS A 60 42.55 54.31 87.49
C LYS A 60 41.78 55.28 86.61
N SER A 61 42.44 55.83 85.58
CA SER A 61 41.83 56.77 84.64
C SER A 61 41.24 56.06 83.42
N VAL A 62 39.96 55.71 83.51
CA VAL A 62 39.20 55.01 82.46
C VAL A 62 38.57 56.01 81.50
N PHE A 63 38.79 55.86 80.20
CA PHE A 63 37.96 56.48 79.17
C PHE A 63 36.98 55.43 78.63
N VAL A 64 35.70 55.79 78.53
CA VAL A 64 34.70 55.01 77.82
C VAL A 64 34.35 55.79 76.56
N GLU A 65 34.67 55.21 75.42
CA GLU A 65 34.38 55.77 74.10
C GLU A 65 33.16 55.03 73.55
N VAL A 66 32.14 55.76 73.09
CA VAL A 66 30.91 55.17 72.56
C VAL A 66 30.57 55.80 71.23
N THR A 67 30.24 54.95 70.26
CA THR A 67 29.64 55.35 68.99
C THR A 67 28.14 55.02 69.04
N PRO A 68 27.23 56.01 68.95
CA PRO A 68 27.46 57.45 68.79
C PRO A 68 27.91 58.16 70.10
N ILE A 69 28.65 59.26 69.95
CA ILE A 69 29.20 60.06 71.06
C ILE A 69 28.14 60.75 71.94
N THR A 70 26.87 60.72 71.54
CA THR A 70 25.73 61.24 72.32
C THR A 70 25.19 60.26 73.35
N ALA A 71 25.71 59.02 73.43
CA ALA A 71 25.20 58.01 74.35
C ALA A 71 25.37 58.42 75.81
N GLU A 72 24.34 58.17 76.61
CA GLU A 72 24.46 58.24 78.06
C GLU A 72 25.18 56.99 78.57
N ILE A 73 26.04 57.18 79.58
CA ILE A 73 26.99 56.16 80.05
C ILE A 73 26.84 56.04 81.56
N GLU A 74 26.08 55.04 81.99
CA GLU A 74 25.94 54.68 83.40
C GLU A 74 26.86 53.51 83.75
N ILE A 75 27.59 53.64 84.87
CA ILE A 75 28.53 52.62 85.35
C ILE A 75 28.05 52.17 86.72
N GLU A 76 27.52 50.96 86.79
CA GLU A 76 27.09 50.35 88.04
C GLU A 76 28.24 49.59 88.72
N GLY A 77 28.26 49.67 90.05
CA GLY A 77 29.27 49.02 90.89
C GLY A 77 30.30 49.99 91.47
N GLY A 78 30.75 49.68 92.68
CA GLY A 78 31.81 50.40 93.39
C GLY A 78 31.56 51.91 93.58
N ILE A 79 32.65 52.68 93.53
CA ILE A 79 32.62 54.15 93.43
C ILE A 79 33.32 54.50 92.13
N ASN A 80 32.63 55.23 91.26
CA ASN A 80 33.20 55.89 90.10
C ASN A 80 33.02 57.41 90.23
N ILE A 81 34.01 58.19 89.78
CA ILE A 81 33.96 59.66 89.80
C ILE A 81 34.34 60.19 88.42
N ARG A 82 33.37 60.77 87.70
CA ARG A 82 33.59 61.38 86.38
C ARG A 82 34.34 62.71 86.51
N LEU A 83 35.53 62.79 85.93
CA LEU A 83 36.37 63.99 85.83
C LEU A 83 36.52 64.37 84.35
N GLY A 84 35.61 65.24 83.88
CA GLY A 84 35.51 65.60 82.46
C GLY A 84 35.08 64.40 81.61
N GLN A 85 35.93 64.01 80.67
CA GLN A 85 35.67 62.87 79.78
C GLN A 85 36.05 61.50 80.38
N ARG A 86 36.84 61.45 81.46
CA ARG A 86 37.36 60.19 82.04
C ARG A 86 36.78 59.93 83.42
N TYR A 87 36.65 58.66 83.79
CA TYR A 87 36.18 58.23 85.10
C TYR A 87 37.37 57.78 85.94
N LEU A 88 37.44 58.22 87.19
CA LEU A 88 38.26 57.58 88.21
C LEU A 88 37.50 56.40 88.80
N ILE A 89 37.98 55.20 88.55
CA ILE A 89 37.38 53.92 88.97
C ILE A 89 38.49 53.04 89.53
N ARG A 90 38.25 52.27 90.60
CA ARG A 90 39.25 51.30 91.10
C ARG A 90 39.29 50.06 90.19
N SER A 91 40.35 49.26 90.30
CA SER A 91 40.46 47.98 89.59
C SER A 91 39.36 46.99 90.05
N GLY A 92 38.79 46.26 89.09
CA GLY A 92 37.66 45.36 89.30
C GLY A 92 36.71 45.30 88.09
N ASP A 93 35.65 44.50 88.20
CA ASP A 93 34.60 44.37 87.19
C ASP A 93 33.39 45.27 87.49
N TYR A 94 32.89 45.95 86.47
CA TYR A 94 31.78 46.89 86.52
C TYR A 94 30.75 46.57 85.44
N SER A 95 29.48 46.93 85.66
CA SER A 95 28.45 46.88 84.63
C SER A 95 28.36 48.25 83.95
N LEU A 96 28.28 48.27 82.63
CA LEU A 96 28.18 49.44 81.79
C LEU A 96 26.83 49.41 81.08
N SER A 97 25.95 50.37 81.34
CA SER A 97 24.71 50.55 80.59
C SER A 97 24.85 51.75 79.66
N LEU A 98 24.54 51.52 78.38
CA LEU A 98 24.61 52.51 77.30
C LEU A 98 23.21 52.70 76.70
N THR A 99 22.73 53.94 76.70
CA THR A 99 21.41 54.32 76.17
C THR A 99 21.54 55.49 75.19
N ASN A 100 20.75 55.47 74.12
CA ASN A 100 20.70 56.53 73.11
C ASN A 100 19.41 56.43 72.28
N ASP A 101 18.75 57.56 72.02
CA ASP A 101 17.53 57.61 71.21
C ASP A 101 17.78 57.09 69.78
N GLY A 102 17.02 56.08 69.37
CA GLY A 102 17.18 55.44 68.06
C GLY A 102 18.23 54.32 68.01
N TYR A 103 18.76 53.88 69.15
CA TYR A 103 19.68 52.73 69.23
C TYR A 103 19.15 51.67 70.19
N HIS A 104 19.61 50.42 70.04
CA HIS A 104 19.36 49.37 71.02
C HIS A 104 20.11 49.67 72.33
N GLU A 105 19.40 49.57 73.46
CA GLU A 105 20.03 49.66 74.79
C GLU A 105 21.06 48.52 74.95
N MET A 106 22.27 48.87 75.40
CA MET A 106 23.37 47.92 75.51
C MET A 106 23.90 47.88 76.96
N THR A 107 23.67 46.77 77.65
CA THR A 107 24.32 46.47 78.94
C THR A 107 25.47 45.50 78.73
N THR A 108 26.67 45.85 79.20
CA THR A 108 27.91 45.10 78.93
C THR A 108 28.91 45.21 80.08
N GLY A 109 29.97 44.39 80.05
CA GLY A 109 31.03 44.40 81.05
C GLY A 109 32.08 45.49 80.81
N LEU A 110 32.51 46.15 81.89
CA LEU A 110 33.67 47.04 81.93
C LEU A 110 34.69 46.49 82.94
N ASN A 111 35.71 45.79 82.46
CA ASN A 111 36.81 45.30 83.29
C ASN A 111 37.87 46.41 83.44
N VAL A 112 38.09 46.89 84.66
CA VAL A 112 39.09 47.90 84.99
C VAL A 112 40.36 47.22 85.49
N THR A 113 41.41 47.24 84.66
CA THR A 113 42.70 46.62 84.99
C THR A 113 43.49 47.43 86.03
N GLU A 114 44.66 46.94 86.46
CA GLU A 114 45.59 47.72 87.30
C GLU A 114 46.28 48.88 86.55
N ASP A 115 46.06 49.06 85.24
CA ASP A 115 46.71 50.09 84.44
C ASP A 115 46.21 51.49 84.81
N GLN A 116 47.15 52.41 85.06
CA GLN A 116 46.90 53.77 85.53
C GLN A 116 45.99 54.58 84.58
N SER A 117 46.02 54.27 83.28
CA SER A 117 45.08 54.82 82.31
C SER A 117 44.75 53.80 81.23
N GLN A 118 43.48 53.73 80.87
CA GLN A 118 42.92 52.74 79.95
C GLN A 118 41.73 53.33 79.18
N THR A 119 41.38 52.72 78.05
CA THR A 119 40.28 53.12 77.17
C THR A 119 39.53 51.87 76.73
N HIS A 120 38.20 51.90 76.83
CA HIS A 120 37.32 50.85 76.33
C HIS A 120 36.32 51.48 75.35
N SER A 121 36.21 50.92 74.15
CA SER A 121 35.43 51.49 73.04
C SER A 121 34.26 50.58 72.66
N TYR A 122 33.05 51.13 72.64
CA TYR A 122 31.79 50.40 72.40
C TYR A 122 31.01 51.03 71.24
N HIS A 123 30.22 50.22 70.55
CA HIS A 123 29.36 50.65 69.44
C HIS A 123 27.94 50.18 69.73
N MET A 124 26.97 51.07 69.56
CA MET A 124 25.55 50.75 69.70
C MET A 124 24.95 50.49 68.32
N ASP A 125 24.16 49.43 68.20
CA ASP A 125 23.40 49.13 66.98
C ASP A 125 22.19 50.06 66.88
N ARG A 126 21.94 50.60 65.67
CA ARG A 126 20.75 51.41 65.41
C ARG A 126 19.50 50.54 65.51
N LEU A 127 18.40 51.10 65.98
CA LEU A 127 17.08 50.51 65.73
C LEU A 127 16.82 50.48 64.20
N PRO A 128 15.97 49.56 63.72
CA PRO A 128 15.43 49.60 62.35
C PRO A 128 14.85 50.97 61.97
N GLY A 129 14.87 51.29 60.69
CA GLY A 129 14.07 52.36 60.11
C GLY A 129 12.62 51.91 59.92
N VAL A 130 11.72 52.86 59.67
CA VAL A 130 10.31 52.57 59.42
C VAL A 130 9.95 53.12 58.05
N ILE A 131 9.59 52.26 57.10
CA ILE A 131 9.32 52.69 55.72
C ILE A 131 7.84 52.55 55.34
N SER A 132 7.41 53.46 54.47
CA SER A 132 6.17 53.37 53.70
C SER A 132 6.50 53.24 52.22
N ILE A 133 5.76 52.39 51.51
CA ILE A 133 5.90 52.17 50.06
C ILE A 133 4.55 52.48 49.42
N ILE A 134 4.56 53.45 48.50
CA ILE A 134 3.38 53.89 47.74
C ILE A 134 3.65 53.63 46.26
N THR A 135 2.60 53.30 45.49
CA THR A 135 2.67 53.28 44.03
C THR A 135 1.90 54.47 43.49
N GLU A 136 2.48 55.26 42.60
CA GLU A 136 1.82 56.45 42.07
C GLU A 136 0.57 56.07 41.25
N GLY A 137 -0.58 56.64 41.61
CA GLY A 137 -1.87 56.41 40.94
C GLY A 137 -2.49 55.01 41.12
N LEU A 138 -1.80 54.07 41.77
CA LEU A 138 -2.17 52.65 41.82
C LEU A 138 -2.25 52.11 43.26
N ALA A 139 -3.06 51.07 43.45
CA ALA A 139 -3.16 50.33 44.71
C ALA A 139 -3.27 48.82 44.44
N GLY A 140 -2.65 48.01 45.29
CA GLY A 140 -2.56 46.56 45.15
C GLY A 140 -1.26 46.06 44.50
N ALA A 141 -0.31 46.94 44.14
CA ALA A 141 0.98 46.51 43.58
C ALA A 141 1.81 45.77 44.64
N ARG A 142 2.34 44.60 44.30
CA ARG A 142 3.05 43.74 45.25
C ARG A 142 4.47 44.27 45.46
N ALA A 143 4.87 44.50 46.71
CA ALA A 143 6.18 45.02 47.06
C ALA A 143 7.03 43.96 47.78
N LYS A 144 8.31 43.88 47.43
CA LYS A 144 9.32 43.05 48.08
C LYS A 144 10.55 43.90 48.44
N ILE A 145 11.22 43.53 49.52
CA ILE A 145 12.49 44.12 49.97
C ILE A 145 13.52 42.98 50.04
N ASP A 146 14.63 43.10 49.30
CA ASP A 146 15.65 42.06 49.16
C ASP A 146 15.10 40.68 48.72
N GLY A 147 13.99 40.70 47.98
CA GLY A 147 13.25 39.50 47.56
C GLY A 147 12.31 38.91 48.62
N VAL A 148 12.33 39.42 49.86
CA VAL A 148 11.33 39.10 50.89
C VAL A 148 10.06 39.90 50.62
N ASP A 149 8.94 39.19 50.51
CA ASP A 149 7.65 39.78 50.18
C ASP A 149 7.02 40.49 51.41
N VAL A 150 6.82 41.81 51.31
CA VAL A 150 6.37 42.65 52.43
C VAL A 150 4.88 43.02 52.37
N GLY A 151 4.24 43.00 51.20
CA GLY A 151 2.82 43.33 51.11
C GLY A 151 2.37 43.87 49.75
N THR A 152 1.26 44.61 49.77
CA THR A 152 0.72 45.36 48.61
C THR A 152 0.63 46.84 48.95
N THR A 153 1.03 47.71 48.02
CA THR A 153 0.98 49.17 48.19
C THR A 153 -0.46 49.72 48.14
N PRO A 154 -0.74 50.87 48.76
CA PRO A 154 0.09 51.57 49.74
C PRO A 154 0.25 50.74 51.01
N ILE A 155 1.50 50.61 51.48
CA ILE A 155 1.86 49.93 52.72
C ILE A 155 2.72 50.85 53.58
N SER A 156 2.53 50.80 54.89
CA SER A 156 3.16 51.70 55.85
C SER A 156 3.60 50.94 57.10
N GLU A 157 4.46 51.59 57.89
CA GLU A 157 4.99 51.05 59.16
C GLU A 157 5.78 49.74 59.02
N ILE A 158 6.45 49.52 57.87
CA ILE A 158 7.36 48.37 57.68
C ILE A 158 8.67 48.63 58.45
N PRO A 159 9.05 47.83 59.45
CA PRO A 159 10.38 47.89 60.04
C PRO A 159 11.40 47.28 59.07
N VAL A 160 12.44 48.04 58.73
CA VAL A 160 13.54 47.60 57.85
C VAL A 160 14.87 47.95 58.51
N GLU A 161 15.87 47.08 58.40
CA GLU A 161 17.21 47.36 58.91
C GLU A 161 17.84 48.59 58.25
N TYR A 162 18.96 49.07 58.79
CA TYR A 162 19.62 50.27 58.28
C TYR A 162 20.61 49.95 57.14
N GLY A 163 20.63 50.78 56.10
CA GLY A 163 21.51 50.66 54.93
C GLY A 163 20.75 50.49 53.61
N ASN A 164 21.47 50.05 52.58
CA ASN A 164 20.91 49.87 51.24
C ASN A 164 20.16 48.53 51.09
N HIS A 165 18.89 48.62 50.71
CA HIS A 165 18.02 47.49 50.37
C HIS A 165 17.55 47.59 48.90
N ARG A 166 17.07 46.48 48.35
CA ARG A 166 16.52 46.38 47.00
C ARG A 166 14.99 46.34 47.07
N LEU A 167 14.34 47.40 46.60
CA LEU A 167 12.88 47.50 46.47
C LEU A 167 12.45 47.00 45.09
N GLU A 168 11.56 46.02 45.07
CA GLU A 168 10.97 45.44 43.87
C GLU A 168 9.44 45.56 43.96
N VAL A 169 8.80 46.18 42.97
CA VAL A 169 7.34 46.41 42.94
C VAL A 169 6.77 45.91 41.62
N THR A 170 5.79 45.00 41.69
CA THR A 170 5.18 44.34 40.52
C THR A 170 3.66 44.47 40.53
N TYR A 171 3.04 44.64 39.36
CA TYR A 171 1.59 44.77 39.22
C TYR A 171 1.10 44.26 37.85
N GLU A 172 -0.15 43.80 37.79
CA GLU A 172 -0.68 43.16 36.58
C GLU A 172 -0.80 44.18 35.43
N ARG A 173 -0.31 43.81 34.24
CA ARG A 173 -0.19 44.68 33.05
C ARG A 173 0.84 45.82 33.15
N TYR A 174 1.74 45.81 34.14
CA TYR A 174 2.86 46.78 34.26
C TYR A 174 4.23 46.10 34.20
N LEU A 175 5.27 46.89 33.92
CA LEU A 175 6.67 46.49 34.01
C LEU A 175 7.09 46.35 35.48
N ASP A 176 7.94 45.37 35.77
CA ASP A 176 8.53 45.19 37.10
C ASP A 176 9.46 46.36 37.44
N PHE A 177 9.16 47.09 38.51
CA PHE A 177 9.95 48.23 38.97
C PHE A 177 10.97 47.76 40.01
N GLU A 178 12.26 47.95 39.74
CA GLU A 178 13.35 47.64 40.67
C GLU A 178 14.18 48.90 40.95
N THR A 179 14.43 49.19 42.23
CA THR A 179 15.28 50.30 42.68
C THR A 179 16.01 49.95 43.98
N SER A 180 17.02 50.74 44.35
CA SER A 180 17.67 50.63 45.67
C SER A 180 17.26 51.79 46.57
N ILE A 181 16.97 51.46 47.82
CA ILE A 181 16.54 52.39 48.87
C ILE A 181 17.55 52.37 50.02
N ASP A 182 17.95 53.54 50.52
CA ASP A 182 18.85 53.67 51.67
C ASP A 182 18.04 54.01 52.94
N VAL A 183 18.12 53.17 53.96
CA VAL A 183 17.33 53.25 55.18
C VAL A 183 18.19 53.79 56.32
N GLU A 184 17.81 54.95 56.87
CA GLU A 184 18.59 55.70 57.86
C GLU A 184 18.72 55.01 59.25
N GLY A 185 17.84 54.05 59.53
CA GLY A 185 17.67 53.44 60.85
C GLY A 185 17.04 54.39 61.87
N ARG A 186 17.25 54.10 63.16
CA ARG A 186 16.90 54.95 64.31
C ARG A 186 15.41 55.25 64.47
N GLY A 187 14.52 54.41 63.92
CA GLY A 187 13.08 54.67 63.91
C GLY A 187 12.66 55.86 63.03
N VAL A 188 13.56 56.36 62.16
CA VAL A 188 13.22 57.42 61.19
C VAL A 188 12.17 56.88 60.22
N GLN A 189 11.12 57.68 59.98
CA GLN A 189 10.10 57.37 58.98
C GLN A 189 10.54 57.87 57.60
N GLN A 190 10.54 56.97 56.60
CA GLN A 190 10.87 57.27 55.21
C GLN A 190 9.74 56.79 54.28
N GLU A 191 9.50 57.51 53.18
CA GLU A 191 8.49 57.15 52.18
C GLU A 191 9.16 56.97 50.81
N PHE A 192 8.84 55.88 50.13
CA PHE A 192 9.36 55.54 48.81
C PHE A 192 8.19 55.35 47.83
N THR A 193 8.20 56.14 46.76
CA THR A 193 7.18 56.07 45.70
C THR A 193 7.72 55.28 44.50
N ALA A 194 7.02 54.21 44.12
CA ALA A 194 7.24 53.49 42.88
C ALA A 194 6.32 54.05 41.77
N GLN A 195 6.88 54.30 40.60
CA GLN A 195 6.13 54.68 39.40
C GLN A 195 6.22 53.52 38.40
N LEU A 196 5.09 52.93 38.05
CA LEU A 196 5.04 51.75 37.16
C LEU A 196 4.69 52.17 35.73
N GLU A 197 5.47 51.69 34.76
CA GLU A 197 5.18 51.86 33.34
C GLU A 197 4.34 50.66 32.82
N PRO A 198 3.33 50.87 31.95
CA PRO A 198 2.52 49.76 31.43
C PRO A 198 3.32 48.77 30.57
N ALA A 199 3.06 47.47 30.70
CA ALA A 199 3.72 46.39 29.95
C ALA A 199 2.98 46.01 28.65
N TRP A 200 2.26 46.95 28.04
CA TRP A 200 1.49 46.77 26.81
C TRP A 200 1.74 47.92 25.83
N ALA A 201 1.33 47.73 24.58
CA ALA A 201 1.21 48.78 23.58
C ALA A 201 -0.12 48.66 22.83
N LEU A 202 -0.58 49.75 22.22
CA LEU A 202 -1.79 49.76 21.41
C LEU A 202 -1.47 49.20 20.02
N ILE A 203 -2.17 48.14 19.63
CA ILE A 203 -2.00 47.49 18.33
C ILE A 203 -3.24 47.75 17.48
N SER A 204 -3.07 48.48 16.37
CA SER A 204 -4.13 48.79 15.41
C SER A 204 -4.15 47.76 14.28
N LEU A 205 -5.32 47.17 14.04
CA LEU A 205 -5.55 46.07 13.12
C LEU A 205 -6.71 46.40 12.17
N ALA A 206 -6.56 46.13 10.87
CA ALA A 206 -7.64 46.27 9.89
C ALA A 206 -7.51 45.23 8.77
N THR A 207 -8.63 44.75 8.26
CA THR A 207 -8.69 43.90 7.06
C THR A 207 -9.46 44.56 5.92
N VAL A 208 -9.22 44.09 4.70
CA VAL A 208 -10.07 44.36 3.54
C VAL A 208 -10.62 43.02 3.02
N PRO A 209 -11.94 42.77 3.07
CA PRO A 209 -12.98 43.58 3.74
C PRO A 209 -12.86 43.55 5.27
N GLU A 210 -13.51 44.53 5.93
CA GLU A 210 -13.62 44.64 7.39
C GLU A 210 -14.52 43.55 8.00
N GLY A 211 -14.52 43.43 9.33
CA GLY A 211 -15.35 42.49 10.09
C GLY A 211 -14.72 41.10 10.32
N ALA A 212 -13.42 40.94 10.06
CA ALA A 212 -12.72 39.68 10.35
C ALA A 212 -12.50 39.49 11.86
N GLU A 213 -12.85 38.33 12.37
CA GLU A 213 -12.60 37.84 13.73
C GLU A 213 -11.09 37.84 14.00
N VAL A 214 -10.68 38.50 15.09
CA VAL A 214 -9.29 38.61 15.52
C VAL A 214 -9.03 37.64 16.66
N MET A 215 -8.14 36.68 16.43
CA MET A 215 -7.63 35.78 17.46
C MET A 215 -6.19 36.15 17.81
N LEU A 216 -5.89 36.32 19.09
CA LEU A 216 -4.55 36.56 19.62
C LEU A 216 -4.13 35.37 20.50
N ASP A 217 -3.00 34.75 20.19
CA ASP A 217 -2.45 33.57 20.88
C ASP A 217 -3.43 32.38 21.04
N GLY A 218 -4.55 32.40 20.30
CA GLY A 218 -5.63 31.40 20.32
C GLY A 218 -6.97 31.87 20.90
N GLU A 219 -7.03 33.05 21.52
CA GLU A 219 -8.25 33.63 22.12
C GLU A 219 -8.84 34.75 21.24
N VAL A 220 -10.17 34.81 21.11
CA VAL A 220 -10.84 35.85 20.30
C VAL A 220 -10.86 37.17 21.07
N ILE A 221 -10.25 38.22 20.52
CA ILE A 221 -10.14 39.55 21.15
C ILE A 221 -11.05 40.62 20.52
N GLY A 222 -11.65 40.35 19.35
CA GLY A 222 -12.59 41.28 18.71
C GLY A 222 -12.81 40.99 17.22
N GLU A 223 -13.33 41.98 16.50
CA GLU A 223 -13.46 42.00 15.04
C GLU A 223 -12.77 43.26 14.50
N THR A 224 -12.25 43.21 13.28
CA THR A 224 -11.56 44.35 12.63
C THR A 224 -12.51 45.38 12.02
N PRO A 225 -12.17 46.69 12.01
CA PRO A 225 -10.95 47.28 12.56
C PRO A 225 -10.92 47.28 14.10
N LEU A 226 -9.77 46.93 14.68
CA LEU A 226 -9.59 46.73 16.11
C LEU A 226 -8.33 47.45 16.60
N ASP A 227 -8.49 48.31 17.61
CA ASP A 227 -7.39 48.83 18.43
C ASP A 227 -7.39 48.05 19.76
N ALA A 228 -6.29 47.36 20.08
CA ALA A 228 -6.20 46.49 21.26
C ALA A 228 -4.93 46.72 22.09
N GLU A 229 -5.07 46.80 23.42
CA GLU A 229 -3.94 46.87 24.37
C GLU A 229 -3.27 45.49 24.54
N ILE A 230 -2.28 45.18 23.73
CA ILE A 230 -1.60 43.88 23.73
C ILE A 230 -0.36 43.91 24.62
N LEU A 231 -0.25 42.94 25.53
CA LEU A 231 0.91 42.77 26.40
C LEU A 231 2.18 42.44 25.60
N GLN A 232 3.30 43.00 26.03
CA GLN A 232 4.61 42.80 25.39
C GLN A 232 5.01 41.33 25.20
N GLY A 233 5.98 41.10 24.31
CA GLY A 233 6.50 39.79 23.95
C GLY A 233 6.10 39.35 22.54
N ARG A 234 6.46 38.11 22.18
CA ARG A 234 6.10 37.47 20.91
C ARG A 234 4.63 37.05 20.94
N ARG A 235 3.88 37.40 19.89
CA ARG A 235 2.43 37.19 19.74
C ARG A 235 2.11 36.59 18.38
N ASN A 236 1.18 35.65 18.35
CA ASN A 236 0.62 35.10 17.11
C ASN A 236 -0.80 35.63 16.91
N ILE A 237 -1.07 36.21 15.75
CA ILE A 237 -2.41 36.69 15.36
C ILE A 237 -2.98 35.81 14.26
N VAL A 238 -4.29 35.53 14.33
CA VAL A 238 -5.06 34.91 13.25
C VAL A 238 -6.26 35.80 12.94
N LEU A 239 -6.47 36.11 11.67
CA LEU A 239 -7.58 36.90 11.14
C LEU A 239 -8.48 35.97 10.32
N LYS A 240 -9.76 35.90 10.68
CA LYS A 240 -10.71 34.93 10.10
C LYS A 240 -12.03 35.59 9.75
N LEU A 241 -12.43 35.48 8.48
CA LEU A 241 -13.71 35.98 7.98
C LEU A 241 -14.45 34.89 7.19
N SER A 242 -15.77 34.81 7.35
CA SER A 242 -16.59 33.80 6.67
C SER A 242 -16.51 33.97 5.16
N GLY A 243 -16.15 32.90 4.44
CA GLY A 243 -15.90 32.94 2.99
C GLY A 243 -14.50 33.43 2.59
N PHE A 244 -13.57 33.61 3.52
CA PHE A 244 -12.19 34.00 3.25
C PHE A 244 -11.20 32.99 3.83
N LYS A 245 -10.02 32.88 3.22
CA LYS A 245 -8.89 32.12 3.77
C LYS A 245 -8.45 32.79 5.08
N ALA A 246 -8.21 31.98 6.12
CA ALA A 246 -7.66 32.50 7.36
C ALA A 246 -6.23 32.99 7.13
N TRP A 247 -5.91 34.20 7.61
CA TRP A 247 -4.58 34.78 7.56
C TRP A 247 -3.95 34.70 8.96
N SER A 248 -2.63 34.53 9.04
CA SER A 248 -1.91 34.47 10.32
C SER A 248 -0.48 34.97 10.20
N ASP A 249 0.00 35.68 11.23
CA ASP A 249 1.37 36.19 11.31
C ASP A 249 1.86 36.27 12.76
N GLU A 250 3.17 36.41 12.95
CA GLU A 250 3.83 36.44 14.25
C GLU A 250 4.64 37.73 14.42
N PHE A 251 4.34 38.53 15.45
CA PHE A 251 4.99 39.81 15.71
C PHE A 251 5.49 39.90 17.15
N THR A 252 6.35 40.88 17.42
CA THR A 252 6.87 41.14 18.77
C THR A 252 6.39 42.52 19.22
N VAL A 253 5.62 42.54 20.32
CA VAL A 253 5.14 43.76 20.95
C VAL A 253 6.16 44.24 21.97
N ILE A 254 6.49 45.53 21.92
CA ILE A 254 7.35 46.23 22.86
C ILE A 254 6.46 47.14 23.70
N ALA A 255 6.65 47.16 25.03
CA ALA A 255 5.84 48.00 25.92
C ALA A 255 5.98 49.49 25.55
N GLY A 256 4.85 50.19 25.42
CA GLY A 256 4.77 51.62 25.07
C GLY A 256 5.10 52.00 23.62
N ASP A 257 5.34 51.04 22.72
CA ASP A 257 5.64 51.28 21.30
C ASP A 257 4.45 50.84 20.44
N ASP A 258 3.50 51.76 20.22
CA ASP A 258 2.24 51.49 19.51
C ASP A 258 2.48 51.09 18.04
N LEU A 259 1.91 49.95 17.64
CA LEU A 259 2.17 49.33 16.34
C LEU A 259 0.90 49.24 15.49
N ILE A 260 0.89 49.97 14.37
CA ILE A 260 -0.14 49.86 13.34
C ILE A 260 0.27 48.75 12.37
N ILE A 261 -0.46 47.64 12.35
CA ILE A 261 -0.25 46.59 11.36
C ILE A 261 -0.85 47.04 10.02
N PRO A 262 -0.11 46.96 8.88
CA PRO A 262 -0.64 47.30 7.57
C PRO A 262 -1.92 46.50 7.23
N SER A 263 -2.92 47.15 6.63
CA SER A 263 -4.23 46.53 6.43
C SER A 263 -4.15 45.27 5.55
N VAL A 264 -4.65 44.15 6.09
CA VAL A 264 -4.54 42.82 5.49
C VAL A 264 -5.69 42.60 4.51
N THR A 265 -5.40 42.50 3.22
CA THR A 265 -6.41 42.08 2.23
C THR A 265 -6.59 40.56 2.31
N LEU A 266 -7.79 40.11 2.65
CA LEU A 266 -8.10 38.68 2.78
C LEU A 266 -8.44 38.08 1.41
N GLU A 267 -7.87 36.91 1.10
CA GLU A 267 -8.23 36.14 -0.10
C GLU A 267 -9.57 35.40 0.11
N PRO A 268 -10.51 35.44 -0.85
CA PRO A 268 -11.69 34.57 -0.82
C PRO A 268 -11.32 33.08 -0.73
N ALA A 269 -12.08 32.32 0.04
CA ALA A 269 -11.93 30.87 0.16
C ALA A 269 -12.47 30.18 -1.09
N GLU A 270 -11.70 29.23 -1.63
CA GLU A 270 -12.06 28.49 -2.85
C GLU A 270 -13.34 27.66 -2.69
N GLY A 271 -14.07 27.46 -3.78
CA GLY A 271 -15.29 26.64 -3.81
C GLY A 271 -15.02 25.24 -4.35
N LEU A 272 -15.76 24.24 -3.86
CA LEU A 272 -15.65 22.84 -4.29
C LEU A 272 -16.85 22.47 -5.17
N VAL A 273 -16.60 22.04 -6.41
CA VAL A 273 -17.65 21.56 -7.31
C VAL A 273 -17.50 20.06 -7.57
N PHE A 274 -18.55 19.29 -7.21
CA PHE A 274 -18.67 17.89 -7.57
C PHE A 274 -19.46 17.74 -8.88
N ILE A 275 -18.75 17.43 -9.96
CA ILE A 275 -19.27 17.41 -11.33
C ILE A 275 -19.55 15.97 -11.77
N ARG A 276 -20.83 15.65 -11.97
CA ARG A 276 -21.30 14.38 -12.57
C ARG A 276 -21.72 14.63 -14.02
N SER A 277 -21.72 13.58 -14.83
CA SER A 277 -22.41 13.58 -16.12
C SER A 277 -23.25 12.32 -16.31
N ASN A 278 -24.19 12.39 -17.25
CA ASN A 278 -24.94 11.24 -17.75
C ASN A 278 -24.80 11.15 -19.28
N PRO A 279 -24.12 10.13 -19.84
CA PRO A 279 -23.41 9.06 -19.13
C PRO A 279 -22.19 9.58 -18.33
N SER A 280 -21.68 8.75 -17.42
CA SER A 280 -20.42 8.98 -16.69
C SER A 280 -19.20 8.89 -17.62
N GLU A 281 -18.01 9.20 -17.09
CA GLU A 281 -16.74 9.20 -17.80
C GLU A 281 -16.77 10.10 -19.06
N ALA A 282 -17.29 11.31 -18.89
CA ALA A 282 -17.06 12.41 -19.83
C ALA A 282 -15.77 13.13 -19.44
N SER A 283 -14.97 13.49 -20.45
CA SER A 283 -13.82 14.38 -20.29
C SER A 283 -14.29 15.78 -19.92
N LEU A 284 -13.81 16.29 -18.78
CA LEU A 284 -14.07 17.66 -18.33
C LEU A 284 -12.85 18.55 -18.59
N THR A 285 -13.08 19.70 -19.23
CA THR A 285 -12.16 20.84 -19.19
C THR A 285 -12.81 22.03 -18.49
N VAL A 286 -12.02 22.80 -17.75
CA VAL A 286 -12.41 24.06 -17.10
C VAL A 286 -11.53 25.18 -17.67
N GLY A 287 -12.14 26.21 -18.24
CA GLY A 287 -11.40 27.29 -18.93
C GLY A 287 -10.56 26.83 -20.13
N GLY A 288 -10.78 25.61 -20.62
CA GLY A 288 -9.97 24.93 -21.63
C GLY A 288 -8.92 23.96 -21.09
N GLU A 289 -8.62 23.96 -19.78
CA GLU A 289 -7.66 23.03 -19.17
C GLU A 289 -8.34 21.73 -18.71
N PHE A 290 -7.77 20.59 -19.09
CA PHE A 290 -8.30 19.26 -18.78
C PHE A 290 -8.13 18.90 -17.29
N GLN A 291 -9.25 18.62 -16.62
CA GLN A 291 -9.28 18.28 -15.20
C GLN A 291 -9.35 16.76 -14.96
N GLY A 292 -10.02 16.01 -15.85
CA GLY A 292 -10.17 14.56 -15.71
C GLY A 292 -11.45 14.01 -16.34
N LEU A 293 -11.90 12.86 -15.82
CA LEU A 293 -13.14 12.19 -16.21
C LEU A 293 -14.18 12.28 -15.08
N THR A 294 -15.45 12.52 -15.43
CA THR A 294 -16.56 12.53 -14.47
C THR A 294 -16.91 11.11 -13.93
N PRO A 295 -17.39 10.97 -12.68
CA PRO A 295 -17.57 12.01 -11.66
C PRO A 295 -16.24 12.51 -11.08
N ILE A 296 -16.11 13.82 -10.94
CA ILE A 296 -14.88 14.49 -10.49
C ILE A 296 -15.20 15.65 -9.54
N GLU A 297 -14.30 15.91 -8.60
CA GLU A 297 -14.32 17.09 -7.73
C GLU A 297 -13.27 18.09 -8.22
N VAL A 298 -13.64 19.37 -8.33
CA VAL A 298 -12.78 20.44 -8.85
C VAL A 298 -12.85 21.65 -7.92
N VAL A 299 -11.68 22.19 -7.57
CA VAL A 299 -11.54 23.46 -6.83
C VAL A 299 -11.68 24.62 -7.82
N LEU A 300 -12.57 25.58 -7.54
CA LEU A 300 -12.79 26.75 -8.40
C LEU A 300 -12.66 28.06 -7.62
N GLU A 301 -11.98 29.04 -8.22
CA GLU A 301 -11.91 30.41 -7.71
C GLU A 301 -13.32 31.05 -7.62
N PRO A 302 -13.71 31.62 -6.48
CA PRO A 302 -15.06 32.11 -6.30
C PRO A 302 -15.29 33.47 -6.96
N GLY A 303 -16.56 33.81 -7.20
CA GLY A 303 -16.95 35.12 -7.69
C GLY A 303 -16.79 35.36 -9.19
N GLN A 304 -16.15 34.46 -9.95
CA GLN A 304 -16.08 34.50 -11.41
C GLN A 304 -16.78 33.32 -12.09
N ASP A 305 -17.07 33.47 -13.38
CA ASP A 305 -17.79 32.50 -14.20
C ASP A 305 -16.78 31.53 -14.88
N HIS A 306 -16.85 30.25 -14.55
CA HIS A 306 -15.98 29.20 -15.10
C HIS A 306 -16.70 28.44 -16.22
N GLN A 307 -16.14 28.46 -17.43
CA GLN A 307 -16.64 27.65 -18.54
C GLN A 307 -16.27 26.18 -18.31
N LEU A 308 -17.28 25.31 -18.24
CA LEU A 308 -17.16 23.86 -18.20
C LEU A 308 -17.47 23.32 -19.61
N THR A 309 -16.53 22.58 -20.20
CA THR A 309 -16.78 21.83 -21.43
C THR A 309 -16.68 20.34 -21.14
N LEU A 310 -17.74 19.60 -21.45
CA LEU A 310 -17.81 18.15 -21.28
C LEU A 310 -17.87 17.48 -22.66
N PHE A 311 -16.96 16.52 -22.87
CA PHE A 311 -16.86 15.75 -24.11
C PHE A 311 -16.87 14.24 -23.83
N LYS A 312 -17.65 13.48 -24.59
CA LYS A 312 -17.58 12.02 -24.64
C LYS A 312 -17.78 11.54 -26.08
N ASN A 313 -17.02 10.54 -26.51
CA ASN A 313 -17.16 9.99 -27.86
C ASN A 313 -18.58 9.42 -28.07
N GLY A 314 -19.19 9.69 -29.23
CA GLY A 314 -20.59 9.36 -29.53
C GLY A 314 -21.63 10.36 -29.00
N TYR A 315 -21.23 11.43 -28.31
CA TYR A 315 -22.14 12.44 -27.74
C TYR A 315 -21.81 13.86 -28.24
N LEU A 316 -22.81 14.74 -28.24
CA LEU A 316 -22.61 16.18 -28.42
C LEU A 316 -21.83 16.75 -27.25
N SER A 317 -20.85 17.60 -27.53
CA SER A 317 -20.11 18.35 -26.52
C SER A 317 -21.04 19.34 -25.81
N ASN A 318 -21.11 19.27 -24.47
CA ASN A 318 -21.84 20.25 -23.69
C ASN A 318 -20.90 21.35 -23.22
N GLU A 319 -21.27 22.60 -23.49
CA GLU A 319 -20.65 23.78 -22.89
C GLU A 319 -21.64 24.40 -21.91
N SER A 320 -21.17 24.70 -20.70
CA SER A 320 -21.92 25.38 -19.65
C SER A 320 -21.02 26.34 -18.88
N SER A 321 -21.60 27.21 -18.05
CA SER A 321 -20.85 28.11 -17.18
C SER A 321 -21.33 27.95 -15.74
N ILE A 322 -20.39 27.94 -14.79
CA ILE A 322 -20.69 27.87 -13.37
C ILE A 322 -20.03 29.03 -12.61
N ARG A 323 -20.81 29.68 -11.77
CA ARG A 323 -20.33 30.63 -10.76
C ARG A 323 -20.45 29.99 -9.39
N ILE A 324 -19.42 30.15 -8.58
CA ILE A 324 -19.37 29.66 -7.19
C ILE A 324 -19.12 30.79 -6.21
N SER A 325 -19.74 30.70 -5.05
CA SER A 325 -19.55 31.61 -3.91
C SER A 325 -18.34 31.15 -3.09
N PRO A 326 -17.69 32.04 -2.32
CA PRO A 326 -16.56 31.64 -1.49
C PRO A 326 -16.98 30.60 -0.44
N ASN A 327 -16.21 29.53 -0.27
CA ASN A 327 -16.52 28.39 0.60
C ASN A 327 -17.90 27.72 0.29
N GLU A 328 -18.39 27.75 -0.95
CA GLU A 328 -19.56 26.98 -1.38
C GLU A 328 -19.14 25.55 -1.80
N GLU A 329 -19.88 24.54 -1.33
CA GLU A 329 -19.84 23.17 -1.85
C GLU A 329 -21.03 22.95 -2.80
N LYS A 330 -20.78 22.44 -4.02
CA LYS A 330 -21.77 22.47 -5.10
C LYS A 330 -21.76 21.19 -5.94
N ALA A 331 -22.83 20.41 -5.89
CA ALA A 331 -23.00 19.24 -6.76
C ALA A 331 -23.80 19.60 -8.03
N ILE A 332 -23.28 19.25 -9.21
CA ILE A 332 -23.98 19.39 -10.50
C ILE A 332 -24.03 18.05 -11.25
N THR A 333 -24.99 17.91 -12.17
CA THR A 333 -25.07 16.75 -13.08
C THR A 333 -25.47 17.22 -14.47
N ILE A 334 -24.63 16.92 -15.46
CA ILE A 334 -24.79 17.38 -16.85
C ILE A 334 -25.10 16.17 -17.73
N SER A 335 -26.29 16.13 -18.34
CA SER A 335 -26.63 15.13 -19.35
C SER A 335 -26.02 15.51 -20.70
N LEU A 336 -25.42 14.55 -21.40
CA LEU A 336 -24.95 14.70 -22.77
C LEU A 336 -25.96 14.06 -23.73
N GLU A 337 -26.23 14.73 -24.85
CA GLU A 337 -27.12 14.22 -25.90
C GLU A 337 -26.34 13.28 -26.83
N PRO A 338 -26.80 12.03 -27.06
CA PRO A 338 -26.11 11.10 -27.96
C PRO A 338 -26.27 11.55 -29.42
N ILE A 339 -25.20 11.43 -30.19
CA ILE A 339 -25.24 11.59 -31.65
C ILE A 339 -25.63 10.22 -32.22
N THR A 340 -26.72 10.15 -32.99
CA THR A 340 -27.21 8.89 -33.59
C THR A 340 -27.17 8.90 -35.12
N ALA A 341 -27.27 7.71 -35.71
CA ALA A 341 -27.45 7.48 -37.13
C ALA A 341 -28.45 6.33 -37.35
N ASP A 342 -29.32 6.47 -38.35
CA ASP A 342 -30.20 5.37 -38.79
C ASP A 342 -29.37 4.33 -39.56
N VAL A 343 -29.55 3.04 -39.23
CA VAL A 343 -28.84 1.90 -39.83
C VAL A 343 -29.82 0.80 -40.17
N ASP A 344 -29.88 0.41 -41.45
CA ASP A 344 -30.69 -0.71 -41.92
C ASP A 344 -29.99 -2.03 -41.60
N ILE A 345 -30.61 -2.88 -40.79
CA ILE A 345 -30.13 -4.25 -40.58
C ILE A 345 -31.03 -5.20 -41.39
N ILE A 346 -30.40 -6.04 -42.21
CA ILE A 346 -31.06 -6.96 -43.14
C ILE A 346 -30.47 -8.35 -42.96
N THR A 347 -31.30 -9.30 -42.51
CA THR A 347 -30.83 -10.64 -42.11
C THR A 347 -31.61 -11.77 -42.75
N PHE A 348 -30.92 -12.88 -43.00
CA PHE A 348 -31.52 -14.19 -43.22
C PHE A 348 -31.04 -15.17 -42.13
N PRO A 349 -31.91 -16.00 -41.52
CA PRO A 349 -33.37 -15.98 -41.65
C PRO A 349 -33.96 -14.66 -41.11
N THR A 350 -35.17 -14.31 -41.57
CA THR A 350 -35.72 -12.96 -41.37
C THR A 350 -36.22 -12.71 -39.94
N ASP A 351 -36.44 -13.78 -39.18
CA ASP A 351 -36.91 -13.82 -37.80
C ASP A 351 -35.76 -14.10 -36.80
N ALA A 352 -34.54 -13.71 -37.16
CA ALA A 352 -33.41 -13.60 -36.25
C ALA A 352 -33.58 -12.42 -35.28
N GLU A 353 -32.99 -12.54 -34.10
CA GLU A 353 -33.02 -11.55 -33.02
C GLU A 353 -31.79 -10.64 -33.09
N LEU A 354 -31.97 -9.35 -32.81
CA LEU A 354 -30.92 -8.34 -32.78
C LEU A 354 -30.58 -7.93 -31.34
N TYR A 355 -29.29 -7.87 -31.05
CA TYR A 355 -28.72 -7.32 -29.84
C TYR A 355 -27.69 -6.25 -30.19
N VAL A 356 -27.67 -5.17 -29.41
CA VAL A 356 -26.70 -4.07 -29.51
C VAL A 356 -26.11 -3.83 -28.13
N ASP A 357 -24.78 -3.95 -28.01
CA ASP A 357 -24.03 -3.93 -26.73
C ASP A 357 -24.58 -4.89 -25.66
N GLY A 358 -25.23 -5.98 -26.11
CA GLY A 358 -25.88 -6.98 -25.28
C GLY A 358 -27.36 -6.74 -24.97
N GLU A 359 -27.90 -5.55 -25.25
CA GLU A 359 -29.34 -5.24 -25.08
C GLU A 359 -30.17 -5.70 -26.28
N TYR A 360 -31.32 -6.34 -26.03
CA TYR A 360 -32.22 -6.86 -27.06
C TYR A 360 -33.02 -5.74 -27.73
N GLN A 361 -32.93 -5.63 -29.05
CA GLN A 361 -33.56 -4.58 -29.85
C GLN A 361 -34.75 -5.07 -30.71
N GLY A 362 -35.15 -6.34 -30.59
CA GLY A 362 -36.23 -6.93 -31.39
C GLY A 362 -35.73 -7.84 -32.52
N LEU A 363 -36.53 -7.96 -33.58
CA LEU A 363 -36.16 -8.71 -34.78
C LEU A 363 -35.11 -7.94 -35.60
N ALA A 364 -34.19 -8.66 -36.24
CA ALA A 364 -33.02 -8.05 -36.88
C ALA A 364 -33.29 -7.43 -38.27
N ASN A 365 -34.46 -7.64 -38.88
CA ASN A 365 -34.86 -6.92 -40.10
C ASN A 365 -35.60 -5.63 -39.75
N GLN A 366 -34.85 -4.57 -39.43
CA GLN A 366 -35.37 -3.24 -39.14
C GLN A 366 -34.31 -2.17 -39.39
N THR A 367 -34.77 -0.92 -39.55
CA THR A 367 -33.92 0.28 -39.40
C THR A 367 -33.83 0.62 -37.92
N ILE A 368 -32.62 0.76 -37.37
CA ILE A 368 -32.37 1.07 -35.95
C ILE A 368 -31.47 2.29 -35.81
N GLN A 369 -31.68 3.10 -34.77
CA GLN A 369 -30.80 4.20 -34.43
C GLN A 369 -29.64 3.72 -33.55
N LEU A 370 -28.44 3.75 -34.11
CA LEU A 370 -27.19 3.45 -33.40
C LEU A 370 -26.48 4.75 -33.01
N MET A 371 -25.68 4.72 -31.95
CA MET A 371 -24.84 5.85 -31.55
C MET A 371 -23.63 6.01 -32.48
N ALA A 372 -23.09 7.23 -32.58
CA ALA A 372 -21.89 7.55 -33.36
C ALA A 372 -20.59 7.09 -32.67
N ALA A 373 -20.58 5.86 -32.18
CA ALA A 373 -19.49 5.18 -31.48
C ALA A 373 -19.37 3.73 -32.01
N SER A 374 -18.32 2.99 -31.61
CA SER A 374 -18.29 1.54 -31.86
C SER A 374 -19.25 0.85 -30.89
N GLN A 375 -20.13 0.00 -31.42
CA GLN A 375 -21.07 -0.82 -30.67
C GLN A 375 -20.95 -2.27 -31.13
N GLN A 376 -21.12 -3.24 -30.23
CA GLN A 376 -21.19 -4.65 -30.59
C GLN A 376 -22.58 -4.99 -31.14
N ILE A 377 -22.64 -5.36 -32.41
CA ILE A 377 -23.85 -5.88 -33.05
C ILE A 377 -23.81 -7.41 -33.00
N GLU A 378 -24.79 -8.02 -32.35
CA GLU A 378 -24.95 -9.48 -32.34
C GLU A 378 -26.33 -9.88 -32.87
N ILE A 379 -26.36 -10.84 -33.78
CA ILE A 379 -27.58 -11.34 -34.43
C ILE A 379 -27.67 -12.85 -34.17
N ARG A 380 -28.74 -13.27 -33.47
CA ARG A 380 -28.93 -14.63 -32.96
C ARG A 380 -30.14 -15.33 -33.60
N LYS A 381 -30.05 -16.65 -33.76
CA LYS A 381 -31.21 -17.50 -34.05
C LYS A 381 -30.95 -18.94 -33.58
N GLU A 382 -31.93 -19.56 -32.93
CA GLU A 382 -31.88 -20.97 -32.56
C GLU A 382 -31.70 -21.86 -33.81
N GLY A 383 -30.77 -22.82 -33.76
CA GLY A 383 -30.41 -23.68 -34.91
C GLY A 383 -29.39 -23.08 -35.89
N PHE A 384 -28.92 -21.85 -35.65
CA PHE A 384 -27.94 -21.16 -36.47
C PHE A 384 -26.69 -20.77 -35.68
N VAL A 385 -25.58 -20.53 -36.39
CA VAL A 385 -24.38 -19.90 -35.83
C VAL A 385 -24.68 -18.40 -35.63
N PRO A 386 -24.52 -17.83 -34.42
CA PRO A 386 -24.73 -16.41 -34.20
C PRO A 386 -23.67 -15.57 -34.91
N TYR A 387 -24.08 -14.41 -35.42
CA TYR A 387 -23.16 -13.39 -35.96
C TYR A 387 -22.85 -12.36 -34.88
N SER A 388 -21.58 -11.97 -34.73
CA SER A 388 -21.16 -10.88 -33.85
C SER A 388 -20.08 -10.05 -34.54
N ALA A 389 -20.19 -8.73 -34.50
CA ALA A 389 -19.20 -7.80 -35.03
C ALA A 389 -19.26 -6.44 -34.32
N GLU A 390 -18.13 -5.75 -34.23
CA GLU A 390 -18.13 -4.32 -33.91
C GLU A 390 -18.56 -3.48 -35.12
N PHE A 391 -19.43 -2.51 -34.89
CA PHE A 391 -19.90 -1.55 -35.89
C PHE A 391 -19.80 -0.12 -35.34
N THR A 392 -19.12 0.76 -36.07
CA THR A 392 -19.06 2.20 -35.75
C THR A 392 -19.95 2.98 -36.70
N SER A 393 -21.08 3.51 -36.19
CA SER A 393 -22.02 4.26 -37.05
C SER A 393 -21.49 5.66 -37.42
N ARG A 394 -21.88 6.14 -38.60
CA ARG A 394 -21.45 7.41 -39.19
C ARG A 394 -22.66 8.30 -39.51
N PRO A 395 -22.97 9.32 -38.69
CA PRO A 395 -24.08 10.24 -38.94
C PRO A 395 -24.02 10.89 -40.32
N GLY A 396 -25.18 11.02 -40.97
CA GLY A 396 -25.31 11.63 -42.31
C GLY A 396 -24.90 10.71 -43.47
N ILE A 397 -24.72 9.41 -43.25
CA ILE A 397 -24.46 8.41 -44.29
C ILE A 397 -25.43 7.23 -44.12
N ASP A 398 -26.16 6.88 -45.19
CA ASP A 398 -27.01 5.69 -45.24
C ASP A 398 -26.14 4.43 -45.05
N GLN A 399 -26.46 3.61 -44.04
CA GLN A 399 -25.66 2.45 -43.66
C GLN A 399 -26.51 1.18 -43.60
N VAL A 400 -25.97 0.07 -44.11
CA VAL A 400 -26.68 -1.21 -44.20
C VAL A 400 -25.81 -2.35 -43.72
N ILE A 401 -26.25 -3.07 -42.68
CA ILE A 401 -25.65 -4.31 -42.19
C ILE A 401 -26.38 -5.48 -42.84
N ARG A 402 -25.67 -6.31 -43.61
CA ARG A 402 -26.24 -7.49 -44.31
C ARG A 402 -25.64 -8.77 -43.76
N VAL A 403 -26.47 -9.63 -43.16
CA VAL A 403 -26.03 -10.87 -42.51
C VAL A 403 -26.85 -12.05 -43.03
N ASN A 404 -26.16 -13.15 -43.34
CA ASN A 404 -26.80 -14.43 -43.63
C ASN A 404 -26.25 -15.45 -42.63
N LEU A 405 -27.06 -15.82 -41.63
CA LEU A 405 -26.64 -16.79 -40.63
C LEU A 405 -26.55 -18.18 -41.27
N LYS A 406 -25.47 -18.92 -40.98
CA LYS A 406 -25.35 -20.33 -41.37
C LYS A 406 -26.13 -21.20 -40.41
N SER A 407 -26.86 -22.19 -40.91
CA SER A 407 -27.43 -23.22 -40.01
C SER A 407 -26.30 -24.07 -39.40
N LEU A 408 -26.54 -24.65 -38.22
CA LEU A 408 -25.57 -25.56 -37.60
C LEU A 408 -25.28 -26.79 -38.49
N GLU A 409 -26.25 -27.22 -39.30
CA GLU A 409 -26.11 -28.27 -40.31
C GLU A 409 -25.18 -27.84 -41.46
N GLN A 410 -25.37 -26.66 -42.03
CA GLN A 410 -24.48 -26.11 -43.05
C GLN A 410 -23.05 -25.97 -42.51
N GLN A 411 -22.90 -25.48 -41.27
CA GLN A 411 -21.59 -25.33 -40.64
C GLN A 411 -20.91 -26.69 -40.39
N ARG A 412 -21.67 -27.74 -40.07
CA ARG A 412 -21.17 -29.12 -39.97
C ARG A 412 -20.74 -29.67 -41.32
N LEU A 413 -21.53 -29.47 -42.37
CA LEU A 413 -21.21 -29.93 -43.73
C LEU A 413 -19.94 -29.24 -44.28
N GLU A 414 -19.78 -27.93 -44.05
CA GLU A 414 -18.56 -27.18 -44.41
C GLU A 414 -17.29 -27.65 -43.66
N GLN A 415 -17.43 -28.34 -42.52
CA GLN A 415 -16.30 -28.87 -41.75
C GLN A 415 -15.89 -30.28 -42.17
N ILE A 416 -16.73 -30.99 -42.94
CA ILE A 416 -16.40 -32.30 -43.51
C ILE A 416 -15.43 -32.08 -44.68
N LYS A 417 -14.23 -32.64 -44.57
CA LYS A 417 -13.21 -32.57 -45.62
C LYS A 417 -13.40 -33.73 -46.62
N PRO A 418 -13.09 -33.54 -47.91
CA PRO A 418 -13.04 -34.65 -48.87
C PRO A 418 -11.98 -35.71 -48.51
N GLU A 419 -10.89 -35.30 -47.86
CA GLU A 419 -9.78 -36.14 -47.43
C GLU A 419 -9.31 -35.73 -46.02
N ILE A 420 -8.89 -36.71 -45.22
CA ILE A 420 -8.30 -36.54 -43.89
C ILE A 420 -7.02 -37.37 -43.77
N THR A 421 -6.08 -36.96 -42.91
CA THR A 421 -4.89 -37.74 -42.57
C THR A 421 -5.00 -38.18 -41.10
N SER A 422 -4.84 -39.49 -40.83
CA SER A 422 -4.91 -40.05 -39.48
C SER A 422 -3.67 -39.77 -38.64
N ALA A 423 -3.74 -40.02 -37.33
CA ALA A 423 -2.61 -39.92 -36.40
C ALA A 423 -1.40 -40.80 -36.76
N ALA A 424 -1.56 -41.83 -37.61
CA ALA A 424 -0.45 -42.63 -38.12
C ALA A 424 0.16 -42.08 -39.42
N GLY A 425 -0.44 -41.07 -40.04
CA GLY A 425 -0.03 -40.53 -41.35
C GLY A 425 -0.73 -41.17 -42.56
N GLN A 426 -1.81 -41.91 -42.36
CA GLN A 426 -2.62 -42.48 -43.45
C GLN A 426 -3.58 -41.45 -44.00
N ASP A 427 -3.63 -41.28 -45.32
CA ASP A 427 -4.68 -40.49 -45.96
C ASP A 427 -5.94 -41.34 -46.21
N LEU A 428 -7.10 -40.83 -45.82
CA LEU A 428 -8.42 -41.43 -46.04
C LEU A 428 -9.30 -40.48 -46.84
N LYS A 429 -9.99 -41.02 -47.85
CA LYS A 429 -10.89 -40.29 -48.74
C LYS A 429 -12.35 -40.53 -48.35
N LEU A 430 -13.17 -39.47 -48.37
CA LEU A 430 -14.59 -39.52 -48.08
C LEU A 430 -15.40 -40.04 -49.27
N PHE A 431 -16.22 -41.04 -49.03
CA PHE A 431 -17.19 -41.55 -49.99
C PHE A 431 -18.62 -41.25 -49.55
N ASN A 432 -19.44 -40.85 -50.52
CA ASN A 432 -20.90 -40.73 -50.40
C ASN A 432 -21.47 -41.84 -51.29
N PRO A 433 -21.66 -43.06 -50.77
CA PRO A 433 -21.86 -44.24 -51.59
C PRO A 433 -23.27 -44.33 -52.18
N SER A 434 -23.44 -45.30 -53.09
CA SER A 434 -24.69 -45.58 -53.81
C SER A 434 -25.17 -47.01 -53.54
N ALA A 435 -26.45 -47.28 -53.83
CA ALA A 435 -26.97 -48.64 -53.79
C ALA A 435 -26.39 -49.48 -54.95
N PHE A 436 -25.90 -50.69 -54.67
CA PHE A 436 -25.19 -51.53 -55.63
C PHE A 436 -25.44 -53.03 -55.45
N THR A 437 -25.27 -53.80 -56.53
CA THR A 437 -25.33 -55.27 -56.47
C THR A 437 -23.96 -55.86 -56.14
N MET A 438 -23.83 -56.42 -54.94
CA MET A 438 -22.67 -57.15 -54.44
C MET A 438 -22.70 -58.62 -54.91
N GLY A 439 -21.54 -59.31 -54.92
CA GLY A 439 -21.44 -60.74 -55.25
C GLY A 439 -21.23 -61.07 -56.73
N ALA A 440 -21.40 -62.33 -57.13
CA ALA A 440 -21.06 -62.83 -58.48
C ALA A 440 -22.20 -63.63 -59.13
N SER A 441 -22.29 -63.55 -60.47
CA SER A 441 -23.31 -64.27 -61.24
C SER A 441 -23.02 -65.77 -61.29
N ARG A 442 -24.06 -66.62 -61.21
CA ARG A 442 -23.92 -68.09 -61.30
C ARG A 442 -23.30 -68.61 -62.61
N ARG A 443 -23.10 -67.75 -63.62
CA ARG A 443 -22.44 -68.07 -64.90
C ARG A 443 -20.99 -67.55 -64.98
N GLU A 444 -20.50 -66.91 -63.92
CA GLU A 444 -19.20 -66.24 -63.91
C GLU A 444 -18.06 -67.24 -63.66
N ALA A 445 -17.12 -67.32 -64.61
CA ALA A 445 -15.94 -68.18 -64.47
C ALA A 445 -15.07 -67.70 -63.29
N GLY A 446 -14.73 -68.63 -62.39
CA GLY A 446 -14.02 -68.41 -61.13
C GLY A 446 -14.91 -68.39 -59.88
N ARG A 447 -16.24 -68.28 -60.00
CA ARG A 447 -17.14 -68.07 -58.85
C ARG A 447 -17.19 -69.25 -57.86
N ARG A 448 -16.96 -68.96 -56.58
CA ARG A 448 -17.19 -69.83 -55.42
C ARG A 448 -18.67 -69.80 -54.94
N PRO A 449 -19.17 -70.81 -54.19
CA PRO A 449 -20.59 -70.91 -53.82
C PRO A 449 -21.13 -69.76 -52.96
N ASN A 450 -20.28 -69.21 -52.09
CA ASN A 450 -20.52 -68.12 -51.13
C ASN A 450 -20.78 -66.74 -51.79
N GLU A 451 -20.34 -66.52 -53.03
CA GLU A 451 -20.46 -65.24 -53.74
C GLU A 451 -21.86 -64.98 -54.32
N ASN A 452 -22.92 -65.06 -53.51
CA ASN A 452 -24.30 -64.82 -53.96
C ASN A 452 -24.52 -63.33 -54.29
N LEU A 453 -25.36 -63.05 -55.29
CA LEU A 453 -25.79 -61.68 -55.58
C LEU A 453 -26.68 -61.16 -54.45
N ARG A 454 -26.39 -59.94 -53.97
CA ARG A 454 -27.08 -59.23 -52.90
C ARG A 454 -27.28 -57.78 -53.33
N GLU A 455 -28.46 -57.21 -53.12
CA GLU A 455 -28.66 -55.76 -53.30
C GLU A 455 -28.35 -55.04 -52.00
N ILE A 456 -27.43 -54.08 -52.04
CA ILE A 456 -26.96 -53.33 -50.88
C ILE A 456 -27.35 -51.86 -51.04
N SER A 457 -27.85 -51.23 -49.98
CA SER A 457 -27.92 -49.76 -49.85
C SER A 457 -26.81 -49.34 -48.88
N LEU A 458 -25.92 -48.45 -49.30
CA LEU A 458 -25.00 -47.78 -48.38
C LEU A 458 -25.50 -46.34 -48.26
N GLU A 459 -25.93 -45.95 -47.06
CA GLU A 459 -26.64 -44.69 -46.80
C GLU A 459 -25.82 -43.75 -45.91
N ARG A 460 -24.83 -44.27 -45.18
CA ARG A 460 -23.88 -43.49 -44.38
C ARG A 460 -22.61 -43.17 -45.19
N PRO A 461 -22.24 -41.89 -45.36
CA PRO A 461 -20.92 -41.52 -45.86
C PRO A 461 -19.81 -42.02 -44.93
N PHE A 462 -18.72 -42.52 -45.50
CA PHE A 462 -17.58 -43.08 -44.75
C PHE A 462 -16.23 -42.63 -45.34
N TYR A 463 -15.21 -42.54 -44.49
CA TYR A 463 -13.83 -42.39 -44.94
C TYR A 463 -13.21 -43.77 -45.15
N PHE A 464 -12.46 -43.95 -46.23
CA PHE A 464 -11.76 -45.19 -46.58
C PHE A 464 -10.29 -44.90 -46.85
N GLY A 465 -9.38 -45.76 -46.36
CA GLY A 465 -7.93 -45.58 -46.54
C GLY A 465 -7.53 -45.63 -48.01
N ILE A 466 -6.77 -44.62 -48.47
CA ILE A 466 -6.35 -44.53 -49.88
C ILE A 466 -5.43 -45.70 -50.28
N LYS A 467 -4.77 -46.33 -49.28
CA LYS A 467 -3.82 -47.44 -49.44
C LYS A 467 -3.93 -48.45 -48.30
N GLU A 468 -3.33 -49.62 -48.50
CA GLU A 468 -3.04 -50.59 -47.46
C GLU A 468 -2.18 -49.97 -46.33
N VAL A 469 -2.39 -50.39 -45.07
CA VAL A 469 -1.62 -49.92 -43.90
C VAL A 469 -0.14 -50.31 -44.04
N THR A 470 0.78 -49.35 -43.89
CA THR A 470 2.22 -49.62 -44.05
C THR A 470 2.89 -50.17 -42.79
N ASN A 471 4.04 -50.82 -42.98
CA ASN A 471 4.94 -51.21 -41.90
C ASN A 471 5.42 -50.01 -41.06
N SER A 472 5.55 -48.81 -41.64
CA SER A 472 5.86 -47.58 -40.89
C SER A 472 4.71 -47.16 -39.97
N GLU A 473 3.48 -47.12 -40.46
CA GLU A 473 2.30 -46.71 -39.67
C GLU A 473 2.00 -47.70 -38.55
N TYR A 474 2.01 -49.00 -38.85
CA TYR A 474 1.64 -50.03 -37.88
C TYR A 474 2.63 -50.09 -36.69
N ARG A 475 3.90 -49.75 -36.90
CA ARG A 475 4.91 -49.69 -35.81
C ARG A 475 4.77 -48.49 -34.88
N LEU A 476 3.85 -47.56 -35.15
CA LEU A 476 3.44 -46.55 -34.17
C LEU A 476 2.51 -47.12 -33.10
N PHE A 477 1.88 -48.27 -33.37
CA PHE A 477 1.06 -49.06 -32.45
C PHE A 477 1.83 -50.23 -31.82
N ASP A 478 2.58 -50.99 -32.63
CA ASP A 478 3.40 -52.14 -32.19
C ASP A 478 4.84 -52.02 -32.73
N SER A 479 5.74 -51.41 -31.94
CA SER A 479 7.11 -51.10 -32.36
C SER A 479 7.96 -52.33 -32.70
N GLU A 480 7.64 -53.48 -32.12
CA GLU A 480 8.38 -54.74 -32.31
C GLU A 480 7.85 -55.54 -33.52
N HIS A 481 6.79 -55.05 -34.19
CA HIS A 481 6.17 -55.76 -35.29
C HIS A 481 7.11 -55.99 -36.49
N THR A 482 7.10 -57.23 -36.99
CA THR A 482 7.84 -57.62 -38.19
C THR A 482 7.00 -58.45 -39.17
N SER A 483 6.84 -57.91 -40.38
CA SER A 483 6.25 -58.57 -41.54
C SER A 483 7.13 -59.71 -42.09
N GLY A 484 8.38 -59.83 -41.66
CA GLY A 484 9.28 -60.94 -41.99
C GLY A 484 9.85 -60.94 -43.41
N ILE A 485 10.21 -62.14 -43.89
CA ILE A 485 10.97 -62.41 -45.13
C ILE A 485 10.40 -63.65 -45.83
N VAL A 486 10.26 -63.60 -47.15
CA VAL A 486 9.86 -64.72 -48.02
C VAL A 486 10.96 -65.00 -49.05
N ALA A 487 11.48 -66.23 -49.05
CA ALA A 487 12.56 -66.72 -49.94
C ALA A 487 13.82 -65.83 -50.07
N GLY A 488 14.07 -64.95 -49.10
CA GLY A 488 15.18 -63.98 -49.11
C GLY A 488 14.76 -62.53 -49.41
N THR A 489 13.53 -62.32 -49.89
CA THR A 489 12.91 -61.00 -50.10
C THR A 489 12.22 -60.53 -48.82
N THR A 490 12.53 -59.30 -48.39
CA THR A 490 11.89 -58.66 -47.22
C THR A 490 10.45 -58.25 -47.52
N LEU A 491 9.56 -58.44 -46.55
CA LEU A 491 8.19 -57.89 -46.53
C LEU A 491 8.06 -56.69 -45.57
N ASN A 492 9.18 -56.30 -44.94
CA ASN A 492 9.23 -55.51 -43.72
C ASN A 492 9.73 -54.07 -43.92
N ASN A 493 9.95 -53.65 -45.17
CA ASN A 493 10.35 -52.27 -45.47
C ASN A 493 9.22 -51.30 -45.12
N GLU A 494 9.58 -50.09 -44.67
CA GLU A 494 8.63 -49.09 -44.16
C GLU A 494 7.40 -48.90 -45.05
N SER A 495 7.60 -48.68 -46.36
CA SER A 495 6.52 -48.44 -47.32
C SER A 495 5.84 -49.69 -47.91
N GLN A 496 6.23 -50.91 -47.54
CA GLN A 496 5.46 -52.12 -47.86
C GLN A 496 4.24 -52.22 -46.93
N PRO A 497 3.13 -52.86 -47.37
CA PRO A 497 1.99 -53.14 -46.51
C PRO A 497 2.40 -54.05 -45.35
N VAL A 498 1.77 -53.84 -44.19
CA VAL A 498 2.00 -54.68 -43.01
C VAL A 498 1.33 -56.04 -43.16
N VAL A 499 2.05 -57.13 -42.83
CA VAL A 499 1.57 -58.52 -42.95
C VAL A 499 1.94 -59.34 -41.72
N GLN A 500 1.43 -60.58 -41.64
CA GLN A 500 1.45 -61.39 -40.40
C GLN A 500 0.63 -60.78 -39.23
N VAL A 501 -0.24 -59.82 -39.54
CA VAL A 501 -1.17 -59.18 -38.59
C VAL A 501 -2.47 -59.99 -38.51
N SER A 502 -2.91 -60.31 -37.29
CA SER A 502 -4.21 -60.97 -37.05
C SER A 502 -5.38 -59.99 -37.18
N TRP A 503 -6.58 -60.48 -37.45
CA TRP A 503 -7.79 -59.63 -37.47
C TRP A 503 -7.96 -58.84 -36.17
N THR A 504 -7.78 -59.49 -35.02
CA THR A 504 -7.81 -58.87 -33.69
C THR A 504 -6.79 -57.74 -33.56
N SER A 505 -5.57 -57.97 -34.06
CA SER A 505 -4.49 -56.97 -34.04
C SER A 505 -4.81 -55.75 -34.92
N ALA A 506 -5.44 -55.97 -36.09
CA ALA A 506 -5.88 -54.89 -36.97
C ALA A 506 -7.08 -54.10 -36.40
N ALA A 507 -8.03 -54.80 -35.76
CA ALA A 507 -9.14 -54.16 -35.04
C ALA A 507 -8.65 -53.31 -33.85
N LEU A 508 -7.64 -53.79 -33.11
CA LEU A 508 -7.00 -53.03 -32.04
C LEU A 508 -6.19 -51.82 -32.55
N PHE A 509 -5.52 -51.93 -33.71
CA PHE A 509 -4.88 -50.78 -34.37
C PHE A 509 -5.90 -49.67 -34.70
N CYS A 510 -7.10 -50.03 -35.18
CA CYS A 510 -8.18 -49.07 -35.43
C CYS A 510 -8.68 -48.39 -34.14
N ASN A 511 -8.83 -49.15 -33.04
CA ASN A 511 -9.15 -48.58 -31.74
C ASN A 511 -8.02 -47.65 -31.21
N TRP A 512 -6.76 -47.97 -31.46
CA TRP A 512 -5.61 -47.14 -31.09
C TRP A 512 -5.56 -45.82 -31.88
N LEU A 513 -5.83 -45.85 -33.20
CA LEU A 513 -6.00 -44.64 -34.02
C LEU A 513 -7.12 -43.75 -33.45
N SER A 514 -8.27 -44.34 -33.14
CA SER A 514 -9.41 -43.65 -32.54
C SER A 514 -9.01 -42.97 -31.21
N GLN A 515 -8.21 -43.66 -30.40
CA GLN A 515 -7.69 -43.11 -29.15
C GLN A 515 -6.74 -41.91 -29.35
N GLN A 516 -5.89 -41.92 -30.38
CA GLN A 516 -4.97 -40.79 -30.65
C GLN A 516 -5.72 -39.50 -31.01
N GLU A 517 -6.88 -39.63 -31.66
CA GLU A 517 -7.71 -38.50 -32.12
C GLU A 517 -8.88 -38.18 -31.16
N GLY A 518 -8.98 -38.88 -30.03
CA GLY A 518 -10.06 -38.68 -29.05
C GLY A 518 -11.44 -39.15 -29.53
N LEU A 519 -11.49 -39.96 -30.59
CA LEU A 519 -12.71 -40.53 -31.15
C LEU A 519 -13.19 -41.73 -30.30
N PRO A 520 -14.51 -41.98 -30.24
CA PRO A 520 -15.03 -43.20 -29.61
C PRO A 520 -14.49 -44.45 -30.33
N ALA A 521 -14.08 -45.46 -29.56
CA ALA A 521 -13.69 -46.76 -30.12
C ALA A 521 -14.86 -47.42 -30.87
N PHE A 522 -14.59 -48.09 -32.00
CA PHE A 522 -15.61 -48.90 -32.68
C PHE A 522 -15.70 -50.29 -32.06
N TYR A 523 -14.58 -50.96 -31.82
CA TYR A 523 -14.56 -52.29 -31.22
C TYR A 523 -14.60 -52.23 -29.69
N GLN A 524 -15.37 -53.12 -29.07
CA GLN A 524 -15.43 -53.29 -27.62
C GLN A 524 -14.44 -54.37 -27.20
N THR A 525 -13.70 -54.13 -26.11
CA THR A 525 -12.58 -54.98 -25.69
C THR A 525 -12.71 -55.43 -24.24
N ALA A 526 -12.40 -56.69 -23.95
CA ALA A 526 -12.18 -57.20 -22.59
C ALA A 526 -10.92 -58.06 -22.55
N ASP A 527 -10.06 -57.87 -21.54
CA ASP A 527 -8.81 -58.62 -21.33
C ASP A 527 -7.85 -58.73 -22.55
N GLY A 528 -8.00 -57.84 -23.54
CA GLY A 528 -7.22 -57.81 -24.78
C GLY A 528 -7.92 -58.42 -26.01
N GLU A 529 -9.07 -59.08 -25.84
CA GLU A 529 -9.86 -59.65 -26.94
C GLU A 529 -11.02 -58.72 -27.34
N ILE A 530 -11.47 -58.82 -28.60
CA ILE A 530 -12.66 -58.12 -29.09
C ILE A 530 -13.92 -58.89 -28.65
N THR A 531 -14.81 -58.23 -27.92
CA THR A 531 -16.05 -58.83 -27.38
C THR A 531 -17.33 -58.30 -28.03
N GLY A 532 -17.23 -57.25 -28.86
CA GLY A 532 -18.36 -56.63 -29.55
C GLY A 532 -17.93 -55.39 -30.33
N PHE A 533 -18.90 -54.59 -30.79
CA PHE A 533 -18.64 -53.33 -31.49
C PHE A 533 -19.79 -52.32 -31.28
N ASN A 534 -19.59 -51.08 -31.69
CA ASN A 534 -20.57 -50.00 -31.64
C ASN A 534 -20.80 -49.42 -33.05
N ALA A 535 -21.90 -49.80 -33.70
CA ALA A 535 -22.27 -49.34 -35.04
C ALA A 535 -22.46 -47.80 -35.14
N GLU A 536 -22.75 -47.12 -34.03
CA GLU A 536 -22.91 -45.66 -33.97
C GLU A 536 -21.59 -44.93 -33.66
N SER A 537 -20.47 -45.63 -33.60
CA SER A 537 -19.17 -45.00 -33.44
C SER A 537 -18.71 -44.29 -34.72
N ILE A 538 -18.00 -43.17 -34.54
CA ILE A 538 -17.34 -42.39 -35.59
C ILE A 538 -15.81 -42.58 -35.58
N GLY A 539 -15.28 -43.50 -34.75
CA GLY A 539 -13.87 -43.87 -34.75
C GLY A 539 -13.48 -44.78 -35.93
N TYR A 540 -12.18 -44.99 -36.07
CA TYR A 540 -11.60 -45.89 -37.06
C TYR A 540 -12.02 -47.35 -36.80
N ARG A 541 -12.15 -48.10 -37.89
CA ARG A 541 -12.46 -49.53 -37.92
C ARG A 541 -11.98 -50.14 -39.24
N LEU A 542 -12.03 -51.46 -39.33
CA LEU A 542 -11.97 -52.13 -40.63
C LEU A 542 -13.24 -51.80 -41.43
N PRO A 543 -13.15 -51.67 -42.77
CA PRO A 543 -14.34 -51.52 -43.61
C PRO A 543 -15.21 -52.77 -43.52
N SER A 544 -16.51 -52.64 -43.77
CA SER A 544 -17.36 -53.81 -43.99
C SER A 544 -17.05 -54.46 -45.34
N GLU A 545 -17.41 -55.73 -45.50
CA GLU A 545 -17.27 -56.45 -46.76
C GLU A 545 -18.02 -55.72 -47.89
N ALA A 546 -19.14 -55.08 -47.56
CA ALA A 546 -19.95 -54.32 -48.49
C ALA A 546 -19.34 -52.96 -48.86
N GLU A 547 -18.79 -52.21 -47.90
CA GLU A 547 -18.07 -50.96 -48.17
C GLU A 547 -16.84 -51.21 -49.04
N TRP A 548 -16.01 -52.20 -48.66
CA TRP A 548 -14.88 -52.64 -49.47
C TRP A 548 -15.33 -53.06 -50.87
N ALA A 549 -16.42 -53.83 -50.97
CA ALA A 549 -16.94 -54.27 -52.27
C ALA A 549 -17.53 -53.14 -53.12
N TRP A 550 -18.09 -52.07 -52.53
CA TRP A 550 -18.52 -50.89 -53.26
C TRP A 550 -17.30 -50.15 -53.79
N VAL A 551 -16.38 -49.75 -52.90
CA VAL A 551 -15.16 -49.00 -53.23
C VAL A 551 -14.34 -49.73 -54.29
N ALA A 552 -14.21 -51.05 -54.21
CA ALA A 552 -13.42 -51.81 -55.17
C ALA A 552 -14.10 -51.99 -56.54
N ARG A 553 -15.45 -52.03 -56.61
CA ARG A 553 -16.19 -52.54 -57.78
C ARG A 553 -17.03 -51.55 -58.55
N THR A 554 -17.42 -50.41 -58.00
CA THR A 554 -18.15 -49.42 -58.78
C THR A 554 -17.18 -48.55 -59.58
N ASP A 555 -17.65 -48.04 -60.72
CA ASP A 555 -17.02 -46.94 -61.44
C ASP A 555 -17.93 -45.69 -61.37
N ASP A 556 -17.51 -44.59 -62.01
CA ASP A 556 -18.26 -43.32 -62.10
C ASP A 556 -19.64 -43.44 -62.80
N SER A 557 -20.07 -44.65 -63.17
CA SER A 557 -21.34 -44.98 -63.82
C SER A 557 -22.09 -46.11 -63.09
N ASP A 558 -21.77 -46.35 -61.82
CA ASP A 558 -22.33 -47.40 -60.95
C ASP A 558 -22.20 -48.84 -61.53
N ARG A 559 -21.27 -49.08 -62.46
CA ARG A 559 -21.13 -50.40 -63.10
C ARG A 559 -20.29 -51.34 -62.23
N SER A 560 -20.89 -52.45 -61.83
CA SER A 560 -20.21 -53.49 -61.04
C SER A 560 -19.14 -54.23 -61.87
N LEU A 561 -17.87 -53.90 -61.61
CA LEU A 561 -16.70 -54.50 -62.24
C LEU A 561 -16.48 -55.95 -61.77
N LYS A 562 -15.90 -56.78 -62.67
CA LYS A 562 -15.47 -58.16 -62.34
C LYS A 562 -14.04 -58.19 -61.79
N TYR A 563 -13.11 -57.54 -62.49
CA TYR A 563 -11.71 -57.36 -62.11
C TYR A 563 -11.43 -55.85 -61.95
N PRO A 564 -10.39 -55.44 -61.20
CA PRO A 564 -9.99 -54.03 -61.05
C PRO A 564 -9.83 -53.26 -62.37
N TRP A 565 -9.36 -53.96 -63.42
CA TRP A 565 -9.12 -53.43 -64.77
C TRP A 565 -10.27 -53.75 -65.76
N GLY A 566 -11.45 -54.17 -65.28
CA GLY A 566 -12.62 -54.49 -66.11
C GLY A 566 -12.96 -55.98 -66.19
N ASP A 567 -13.23 -56.50 -67.40
CA ASP A 567 -13.88 -57.82 -67.59
C ASP A 567 -12.97 -58.93 -68.17
N ARG A 568 -11.72 -58.62 -68.54
CA ARG A 568 -10.88 -59.49 -69.38
C ARG A 568 -9.62 -59.96 -68.66
N LEU A 569 -9.11 -61.12 -69.08
CA LEU A 569 -7.79 -61.64 -68.73
C LEU A 569 -6.98 -61.88 -70.02
N PRO A 570 -5.64 -61.78 -69.99
CA PRO A 570 -4.81 -61.32 -68.86
C PRO A 570 -5.04 -59.84 -68.51
N PRO A 571 -4.64 -59.38 -67.31
CA PRO A 571 -4.63 -57.96 -66.95
C PRO A 571 -3.70 -57.16 -67.87
N PRO A 572 -3.98 -55.86 -68.10
CA PRO A 572 -3.01 -54.92 -68.64
C PRO A 572 -1.75 -54.81 -67.78
N GLU A 573 -0.62 -54.44 -68.37
CA GLU A 573 0.63 -54.17 -67.65
C GLU A 573 0.43 -53.09 -66.56
N GLY A 574 0.90 -53.37 -65.34
CA GLY A 574 0.78 -52.45 -64.19
C GLY A 574 -0.63 -52.36 -63.58
N SER A 575 -1.37 -53.47 -63.54
CA SER A 575 -2.73 -53.54 -62.95
C SER A 575 -2.77 -53.98 -61.48
N GLY A 576 -1.61 -54.27 -60.87
CA GLY A 576 -1.46 -54.75 -59.49
C GLY A 576 -0.30 -55.74 -59.36
N ASN A 577 -0.04 -56.17 -58.12
CA ASN A 577 0.97 -57.16 -57.74
C ASN A 577 0.31 -58.52 -57.49
N PHE A 578 0.73 -59.55 -58.24
CA PHE A 578 0.08 -60.86 -58.29
C PHE A 578 1.10 -62.00 -58.35
N ALA A 579 0.64 -63.25 -58.25
CA ALA A 579 1.49 -64.40 -58.55
C ALA A 579 1.77 -64.46 -60.06
N ASP A 580 2.91 -63.95 -60.48
CA ASP A 580 3.31 -63.68 -61.86
C ASP A 580 4.48 -64.59 -62.34
N VAL A 581 5.12 -64.24 -63.47
CA VAL A 581 6.31 -64.97 -63.92
C VAL A 581 7.54 -64.80 -63.01
N THR A 582 7.65 -63.69 -62.26
CA THR A 582 8.74 -63.39 -61.31
C THR A 582 8.78 -64.41 -60.17
N VAL A 583 7.62 -64.82 -59.66
CA VAL A 583 7.50 -65.79 -58.55
C VAL A 583 7.33 -67.25 -58.98
N SER A 584 7.35 -67.54 -60.29
CA SER A 584 7.10 -68.88 -60.87
C SER A 584 8.05 -70.01 -60.43
N ASN A 585 9.21 -69.69 -59.84
CA ASN A 585 10.13 -70.68 -59.26
C ASN A 585 9.87 -70.96 -57.76
N TYR A 586 8.91 -70.26 -57.16
CA TYR A 586 8.55 -70.36 -55.74
C TYR A 586 7.07 -70.75 -55.54
N LEU A 587 6.16 -70.17 -56.35
CA LEU A 587 4.74 -70.51 -56.35
C LEU A 587 4.39 -71.44 -57.53
N GLY A 588 3.52 -72.42 -57.28
CA GLY A 588 3.15 -73.45 -58.26
C GLY A 588 2.04 -73.06 -59.23
N GLU A 589 1.26 -72.03 -58.93
CA GLU A 589 0.19 -71.49 -59.78
C GLU A 589 0.41 -69.99 -59.95
N VAL A 590 0.66 -69.56 -61.19
CA VAL A 590 1.07 -68.20 -61.54
C VAL A 590 0.48 -67.76 -62.89
N MET A 591 0.43 -66.46 -63.11
CA MET A 591 -0.17 -65.85 -64.29
C MET A 591 0.81 -65.76 -65.45
N PHE A 592 0.60 -66.60 -66.47
CA PHE A 592 1.42 -66.60 -67.68
C PHE A 592 1.28 -65.30 -68.49
N ASN A 593 2.42 -64.72 -68.87
CA ASN A 593 2.55 -63.46 -69.62
C ASN A 593 2.11 -62.19 -68.86
N TYR A 594 2.13 -62.22 -67.52
CA TYR A 594 2.13 -61.02 -66.68
C TYR A 594 3.44 -60.97 -65.88
N ASP A 595 3.93 -59.76 -65.61
CA ASP A 595 5.24 -59.49 -65.00
C ASP A 595 5.21 -58.10 -64.35
N ASP A 596 5.02 -58.03 -63.03
CA ASP A 596 4.89 -56.78 -62.27
C ASP A 596 6.19 -56.29 -61.62
N LYS A 597 7.28 -57.04 -61.79
CA LYS A 597 8.63 -56.80 -61.23
C LYS A 597 8.81 -57.06 -59.73
N TYR A 598 7.78 -57.50 -58.99
CA TYR A 598 7.91 -57.78 -57.56
C TYR A 598 7.90 -59.28 -57.27
N PHE A 599 8.83 -59.74 -56.42
CA PHE A 599 8.87 -61.14 -55.98
C PHE A 599 7.92 -61.42 -54.78
N ALA A 600 7.45 -60.36 -54.12
CA ALA A 600 6.53 -60.43 -52.99
C ALA A 600 5.83 -59.07 -52.86
N THR A 601 5.44 -58.63 -51.65
CA THR A 601 4.75 -57.34 -51.46
C THR A 601 5.53 -56.15 -52.05
N SER A 602 4.79 -55.29 -52.75
CA SER A 602 5.27 -54.03 -53.32
C SER A 602 5.09 -52.89 -52.31
N PRO A 603 5.80 -51.75 -52.47
CA PRO A 603 5.45 -50.52 -51.78
C PRO A 603 4.00 -50.10 -52.09
N VAL A 604 3.29 -49.55 -51.11
CA VAL A 604 1.87 -49.19 -51.27
C VAL A 604 1.67 -48.03 -52.24
N GLY A 605 0.73 -48.18 -53.16
CA GLY A 605 0.48 -47.28 -54.29
C GLY A 605 1.52 -47.38 -55.42
N SER A 606 2.12 -48.56 -55.63
CA SER A 606 3.04 -48.79 -56.78
C SER A 606 2.30 -48.94 -58.11
N PHE A 607 1.01 -49.29 -58.08
CA PHE A 607 0.18 -49.52 -59.26
C PHE A 607 -0.84 -48.39 -59.47
N LYS A 608 -1.61 -48.46 -60.56
CA LYS A 608 -2.69 -47.50 -60.79
C LYS A 608 -3.81 -47.73 -59.75
N PRO A 609 -4.41 -46.66 -59.22
CA PRO A 609 -5.61 -46.80 -58.43
C PRO A 609 -6.81 -47.20 -59.30
N ASN A 610 -7.91 -47.55 -58.65
CA ASN A 610 -9.21 -47.72 -59.31
C ASN A 610 -9.89 -46.35 -59.58
N TYR A 611 -11.15 -46.39 -60.06
CA TYR A 611 -11.95 -45.19 -60.34
C TYR A 611 -12.18 -44.29 -59.11
N HIS A 612 -12.04 -44.83 -57.90
CA HIS A 612 -12.22 -44.10 -56.64
C HIS A 612 -10.92 -43.49 -56.09
N ASP A 613 -9.82 -43.51 -56.86
CA ASP A 613 -8.46 -43.15 -56.45
C ASP A 613 -7.86 -44.04 -55.34
N ILE A 614 -8.43 -45.21 -55.08
CA ILE A 614 -7.94 -46.15 -54.07
C ILE A 614 -6.99 -47.18 -54.71
N TYR A 615 -5.86 -47.43 -54.04
CA TYR A 615 -4.75 -48.24 -54.55
C TYR A 615 -4.82 -49.69 -54.07
N ASP A 616 -4.12 -50.56 -54.80
CA ASP A 616 -3.75 -51.94 -54.45
C ASP A 616 -4.87 -52.97 -54.14
N LEU A 617 -6.15 -52.58 -53.98
CA LEU A 617 -7.35 -53.44 -53.83
C LEU A 617 -7.45 -54.65 -54.80
N ALA A 618 -6.67 -54.59 -55.87
CA ALA A 618 -6.48 -55.65 -56.85
C ALA A 618 -5.72 -56.87 -56.32
N GLY A 619 -4.68 -56.66 -55.51
CA GLY A 619 -3.55 -57.57 -55.29
C GLY A 619 -2.69 -57.11 -54.12
N ASN A 620 -1.36 -57.20 -54.23
CA ASN A 620 -0.40 -56.90 -53.15
C ASN A 620 -0.66 -57.73 -51.87
N VAL A 621 -1.53 -57.32 -50.95
CA VAL A 621 -2.00 -58.17 -49.83
C VAL A 621 -3.52 -58.31 -49.76
N ALA A 622 -3.99 -59.45 -49.23
CA ALA A 622 -5.41 -59.65 -48.98
C ALA A 622 -5.81 -58.93 -47.68
N GLU A 623 -6.85 -58.10 -47.76
CA GLU A 623 -7.25 -57.16 -46.71
C GLU A 623 -8.26 -57.77 -45.74
N TRP A 624 -8.10 -57.51 -44.43
CA TRP A 624 -9.11 -57.86 -43.43
C TRP A 624 -10.29 -56.88 -43.49
N VAL A 625 -11.52 -57.40 -43.60
CA VAL A 625 -12.76 -56.63 -43.39
C VAL A 625 -13.39 -56.98 -42.05
N HIS A 626 -14.35 -56.16 -41.60
CA HIS A 626 -15.04 -56.37 -40.33
C HIS A 626 -15.81 -57.71 -40.27
N ASP A 627 -16.55 -58.03 -41.33
CA ASP A 627 -17.55 -59.09 -41.37
C ASP A 627 -17.01 -60.49 -41.03
N TYR A 628 -17.74 -61.22 -40.18
CA TYR A 628 -17.55 -62.66 -40.03
C TYR A 628 -17.80 -63.39 -41.36
N TYR A 629 -16.92 -64.34 -41.69
CA TYR A 629 -17.05 -65.20 -42.85
C TYR A 629 -18.19 -66.21 -42.65
N GLY A 630 -19.16 -66.20 -43.57
CA GLY A 630 -20.32 -67.10 -43.51
C GLY A 630 -21.13 -67.10 -44.81
N ALA A 631 -22.28 -67.79 -44.78
CA ALA A 631 -23.24 -67.75 -45.87
C ALA A 631 -24.14 -66.51 -45.71
N VAL A 632 -23.84 -65.45 -46.49
CA VAL A 632 -24.55 -64.16 -46.42
C VAL A 632 -25.52 -63.99 -47.59
N GLY A 633 -26.61 -63.26 -47.35
CA GLY A 633 -27.65 -62.92 -48.33
C GLY A 633 -29.05 -63.08 -47.77
N SER A 634 -29.74 -61.96 -47.55
CA SER A 634 -31.14 -61.92 -47.13
C SER A 634 -32.12 -61.92 -48.32
N ILE A 635 -33.43 -61.89 -48.06
CA ILE A 635 -34.45 -61.58 -49.07
C ILE A 635 -34.83 -60.10 -48.90
N GLY A 636 -34.12 -59.22 -49.58
CA GLY A 636 -34.36 -57.78 -49.51
C GLY A 636 -33.19 -56.95 -50.05
N ILE A 637 -33.23 -55.66 -49.75
CA ILE A 637 -32.07 -54.75 -49.82
C ILE A 637 -31.45 -54.73 -48.42
N GLU A 638 -30.13 -54.87 -48.32
CA GLU A 638 -29.40 -54.83 -47.06
C GLU A 638 -28.80 -53.42 -46.87
N ILE A 639 -29.17 -52.70 -45.81
CA ILE A 639 -28.76 -51.30 -45.56
C ILE A 639 -27.56 -51.29 -44.59
N ASP A 640 -26.48 -50.57 -44.96
CA ASP A 640 -25.22 -50.43 -44.21
C ASP A 640 -24.73 -51.72 -43.51
N PRO A 641 -24.66 -52.88 -44.20
CA PRO A 641 -24.44 -54.16 -43.54
C PRO A 641 -23.01 -54.33 -43.03
N LEU A 642 -22.89 -54.82 -41.79
CA LEU A 642 -21.64 -55.14 -41.08
C LEU A 642 -21.39 -56.65 -40.95
N GLY A 643 -22.13 -57.46 -41.73
CA GLY A 643 -22.01 -58.92 -41.77
C GLY A 643 -22.86 -59.67 -40.72
N PRO A 644 -22.64 -60.98 -40.56
CA PRO A 644 -23.29 -61.78 -39.52
C PRO A 644 -22.81 -61.37 -38.11
N GLU A 645 -23.68 -61.44 -37.09
CA GLU A 645 -23.33 -61.13 -35.70
C GLU A 645 -22.33 -62.14 -35.07
N LEU A 646 -22.26 -63.36 -35.60
CA LEU A 646 -21.47 -64.47 -35.04
C LEU A 646 -20.76 -65.26 -36.14
N GLY A 647 -19.51 -65.65 -35.89
CA GLY A 647 -18.71 -66.51 -36.78
C GLY A 647 -17.49 -67.13 -36.08
N GLN A 648 -16.71 -67.90 -36.83
CA GLN A 648 -15.45 -68.51 -36.37
C GLN A 648 -14.20 -67.90 -37.03
N PHE A 649 -14.38 -67.20 -38.16
CA PHE A 649 -13.33 -66.60 -38.97
C PHE A 649 -13.88 -65.28 -39.51
N HIS A 650 -13.02 -64.28 -39.75
CA HIS A 650 -13.40 -63.06 -40.46
C HIS A 650 -13.15 -63.21 -41.97
N THR A 651 -13.82 -62.38 -42.76
CA THR A 651 -13.64 -62.37 -44.22
C THR A 651 -12.36 -61.61 -44.57
N ILE A 652 -11.65 -62.08 -45.60
CA ILE A 652 -10.62 -61.32 -46.31
C ILE A 652 -11.10 -60.94 -47.71
N ARG A 653 -10.56 -59.85 -48.25
CA ARG A 653 -10.90 -59.29 -49.56
C ARG A 653 -9.63 -58.94 -50.35
N GLY A 654 -9.80 -58.52 -51.60
CA GLY A 654 -8.68 -58.35 -52.54
C GLY A 654 -8.05 -59.67 -52.99
N SER A 655 -6.94 -59.56 -53.71
CA SER A 655 -6.07 -60.69 -54.05
C SER A 655 -4.72 -60.53 -53.33
N SER A 656 -3.62 -61.08 -53.83
CA SER A 656 -2.28 -60.78 -53.28
C SER A 656 -1.18 -61.12 -54.27
N TRP A 657 0.06 -60.75 -53.94
CA TRP A 657 1.30 -61.22 -54.62
C TRP A 657 1.39 -62.76 -54.72
N SER A 658 0.62 -63.49 -53.90
CA SER A 658 0.59 -64.96 -53.89
C SER A 658 -0.63 -65.57 -54.58
N HIS A 659 -1.45 -64.79 -55.30
CA HIS A 659 -2.61 -65.25 -56.04
C HIS A 659 -2.48 -64.95 -57.55
N GLY A 660 -2.75 -65.93 -58.41
CA GLY A 660 -2.68 -65.78 -59.88
C GLY A 660 -3.81 -66.44 -60.66
N ALA A 661 -4.75 -67.10 -59.97
CA ALA A 661 -5.83 -67.87 -60.59
C ALA A 661 -7.12 -67.06 -60.79
N ILE A 662 -7.96 -67.51 -61.74
CA ILE A 662 -9.18 -66.80 -62.17
C ILE A 662 -10.19 -66.61 -61.03
N THR A 663 -10.13 -67.45 -59.98
CA THR A 663 -11.04 -67.39 -58.83
C THR A 663 -10.68 -66.23 -57.90
N GLU A 664 -9.40 -66.12 -57.51
CA GLU A 664 -8.83 -65.20 -56.52
C GLU A 664 -8.66 -63.76 -57.05
N MET A 665 -8.50 -63.59 -58.37
CA MET A 665 -8.25 -62.29 -58.99
C MET A 665 -9.50 -61.40 -59.15
N ARG A 666 -10.69 -61.89 -58.80
CA ARG A 666 -11.97 -61.20 -59.02
C ARG A 666 -12.38 -60.42 -57.79
N LEU A 667 -12.96 -59.25 -57.99
CA LEU A 667 -13.40 -58.37 -56.90
C LEU A 667 -14.59 -58.93 -56.08
N SER A 668 -15.21 -60.02 -56.55
CA SER A 668 -16.23 -60.78 -55.82
C SER A 668 -15.65 -61.83 -54.86
N PHE A 669 -14.35 -62.15 -54.95
CA PHE A 669 -13.66 -63.20 -54.22
C PHE A 669 -13.70 -63.07 -52.69
N ARG A 670 -13.98 -64.19 -52.00
CA ARG A 670 -14.00 -64.33 -50.53
C ARG A 670 -13.88 -65.79 -50.11
#